data_AF-A0A5B9M8F0-F1
#
_entry.id   AF-A0A5B9M8F0-F1
#
_cell.length_a   1.000
_cell.length_b   1.000
_cell.length_c   1.000
_cell.angle_alpha   90.00
_cell.angle_beta   90.00
_cell.angle_gamma   90.00
#
_symmetry.space_group_name_H-M   'P 1'
#
loop_
_entity.id
_entity.type
_entity.pdbx_description
1 polymer ?
#
loop_
_entity_poly.entity_id
_entity_poly.type
_entity_poly.pdbx_seq_one_letter_code
_entity_poly.pdbx_strand_id
1 'polypeptide(L)'
;MSDSSKAIRQKAATAGKPRLAAVWLIYLREMRDQLRDRRTLFTIAVLPIMLYPLVGMLLLQIAQFTRQNPTSVCVVGTENIEDAPPLFEGESFAPHLIEQPEALELLTYRWDELSGDRPVREKANQWVKTGAFDLVVLIPPAFKEIGLMGDLVGTDFKSPHSDDQAKTDIELLFNVGSDQSVVAKGRVAGVLAAWRGEWIKERLSGVGIDAELLLPFEWSDQNIAPQRTREAAFWSKLLPFIMLVWAMTGAFYPAVDLVAGEKERGTLETLLCSPALRSEIVWGKLGAVASFSMLTALLNAGSMLVTSSLVFQHMGVGGAGGSLGAPPLVPMLWLFVALVPLSCLFSALALAVAAMAQSSKEGQYYLMPLMMVTLPLVMLPMLPGTTLNIGTSLIPVSGMFLLVRALVEGQYGTALFYVPMVATVTGCCLWLAARWARRQFEDESVLFGGGEQWELGMWVRHLWRDRQLAATPAQAYACGAIILVTLFFARLTITEMPQDLTGIAKLVMMPQVLIVFPALVMATMMTKSIRQSLRIRMPHWTTLPLAVLFGVTLHPSYVMLSKMINHVYPVSEQTAAAMKPFAEQIASAPWATVVLLMALLPAICEELAFRGFIFGGLVREKGKLRAVVLTAIMFGISHGVLQQSIAASVMGIALGWITLRTGSIIPCILIHFTNNALSVSLERITESGWAGASVFLTQTDLGPSYQPFWTLISMGIATTCLLYFGTVSPATDESESEFIGSHHDYVDPTASLASA
;
A
#
# COMPACT_ATOMS: atom_id res chain seq x y z
N MET A 1 -41.16 9.05 49.20
CA MET A 1 -41.31 8.45 47.85
C MET A 1 -41.84 7.04 48.03
N SER A 2 -42.98 6.69 47.44
CA SER A 2 -43.48 5.30 47.50
C SER A 2 -42.57 4.38 46.68
N ASP A 3 -42.52 3.10 47.04
CA ASP A 3 -41.73 2.10 46.30
C ASP A 3 -42.19 1.96 44.85
N SER A 4 -43.47 2.24 44.58
CA SER A 4 -44.01 2.36 43.21
C SER A 4 -43.34 3.48 42.41
N SER A 5 -43.14 4.67 42.99
CA SER A 5 -42.45 5.77 42.30
C SER A 5 -40.96 5.50 42.10
N LYS A 6 -40.30 4.78 43.01
CA LYS A 6 -38.91 4.32 42.81
C LYS A 6 -38.85 3.28 41.69
N ALA A 7 -39.74 2.30 41.67
CA ALA A 7 -39.80 1.28 40.63
C ALA A 7 -40.12 1.86 39.25
N ILE A 8 -41.01 2.86 39.16
CA ILE A 8 -41.31 3.57 37.90
C ILE A 8 -40.11 4.40 37.45
N ARG A 9 -39.44 5.15 38.34
CA ARG A 9 -38.21 5.88 38.00
C ARG A 9 -37.07 4.96 37.60
N GLN A 10 -36.94 3.80 38.23
CA GLN A 10 -35.93 2.81 37.90
C GLN A 10 -36.23 2.15 36.55
N LYS A 11 -37.50 1.80 36.28
CA LYS A 11 -37.96 1.33 34.96
C LYS A 11 -37.75 2.39 33.87
N ALA A 12 -38.02 3.67 34.15
CA ALA A 12 -37.77 4.77 33.23
C ALA A 12 -36.27 5.03 33.01
N ALA A 13 -35.43 4.88 34.03
CA ALA A 13 -33.98 5.00 33.91
C ALA A 13 -33.32 3.82 33.16
N THR A 14 -34.02 2.68 33.09
CA THR A 14 -33.64 1.52 32.26
C THR A 14 -34.30 1.50 30.89
N ALA A 15 -35.38 2.27 30.68
CA ALA A 15 -36.06 2.38 29.39
C ALA A 15 -35.10 3.05 28.38
N GLY A 16 -34.66 2.29 27.39
CA GLY A 16 -33.69 2.75 26.38
C GLY A 16 -32.23 2.36 26.63
N LYS A 17 -31.91 1.61 27.69
CA LYS A 17 -30.60 0.98 27.84
C LYS A 17 -30.61 -0.42 27.21
N PRO A 18 -29.55 -0.82 26.48
CA PRO A 18 -29.48 -2.16 25.91
C PRO A 18 -29.47 -3.21 27.02
N ARG A 19 -30.36 -4.19 26.92
CA ARG A 19 -30.44 -5.36 27.80
C ARG A 19 -29.51 -6.43 27.27
N LEU A 20 -28.54 -6.86 28.09
CA LEU A 20 -27.61 -7.94 27.74
C LEU A 20 -28.32 -9.23 27.35
N ALA A 21 -29.46 -9.54 27.99
CA ALA A 21 -30.26 -10.72 27.64
C ALA A 21 -30.81 -10.66 26.20
N ALA A 22 -31.25 -9.48 25.74
CA ALA A 22 -31.73 -9.30 24.37
C ALA A 22 -30.58 -9.41 23.36
N VAL A 23 -29.44 -8.76 23.66
CA VAL A 23 -28.21 -8.86 22.84
C VAL A 23 -27.76 -10.32 22.70
N TRP A 24 -27.74 -11.07 23.81
CA TRP A 24 -27.33 -12.48 23.82
C TRP A 24 -28.30 -13.37 23.04
N LEU A 25 -29.61 -13.12 23.14
CA LEU A 25 -30.61 -13.88 22.40
C LEU A 25 -30.51 -13.63 20.90
N ILE A 26 -30.27 -12.38 20.48
CA ILE A 26 -30.02 -12.04 19.07
C ILE A 26 -28.72 -12.70 18.61
N TYR A 27 -27.63 -12.57 19.37
CA TYR A 27 -26.36 -13.24 19.08
C TYR A 27 -26.52 -14.75 18.85
N LEU A 28 -27.21 -15.46 19.76
CA LEU A 28 -27.44 -16.90 19.64
C LEU A 28 -28.29 -17.24 18.41
N ARG A 29 -29.29 -16.41 18.08
CA ARG A 29 -30.07 -16.57 16.85
C ARG A 29 -29.15 -16.45 15.63
N GLU A 30 -28.38 -15.37 15.53
CA GLU A 30 -27.51 -15.14 14.37
C GLU A 30 -26.46 -16.23 14.22
N MET A 31 -25.83 -16.66 15.32
CA MET A 31 -24.89 -17.79 15.31
C MET A 31 -25.55 -19.06 14.79
N ARG A 32 -26.77 -19.37 15.24
CA ARG A 32 -27.50 -20.58 14.82
C ARG A 32 -27.87 -20.52 13.34
N ASP A 33 -28.31 -19.36 12.86
CA ASP A 33 -28.74 -19.19 11.48
C ASP A 33 -27.54 -19.29 10.51
N GLN A 34 -26.40 -18.68 10.87
CA GLN A 34 -25.13 -18.79 10.13
C GLN A 34 -24.56 -20.22 10.12
N LEU A 35 -24.60 -20.94 11.25
CA LEU A 35 -24.17 -22.34 11.34
C LEU A 35 -25.08 -23.30 10.54
N ARG A 36 -26.26 -22.86 10.09
CA ARG A 36 -27.14 -23.66 9.22
C ARG A 36 -26.90 -23.39 7.74
N ASP A 37 -26.33 -22.23 7.40
CA ASP A 37 -26.00 -21.91 6.03
C ASP A 37 -24.72 -22.65 5.59
N ARG A 38 -24.91 -23.65 4.73
CA ARG A 38 -23.84 -24.47 4.17
C ARG A 38 -22.85 -23.64 3.35
N ARG A 39 -23.32 -22.61 2.63
CA ARG A 39 -22.46 -21.76 1.81
C ARG A 39 -21.53 -20.95 2.70
N THR A 40 -22.10 -20.38 3.75
CA THR A 40 -21.34 -19.57 4.69
C THR A 40 -20.36 -20.40 5.50
N LEU A 41 -20.77 -21.57 6.01
CA LEU A 41 -19.86 -22.53 6.65
C LEU A 41 -18.72 -23.01 5.73
N PHE A 42 -19.02 -23.32 4.46
CA PHE A 42 -17.99 -23.72 3.51
C PHE A 42 -16.94 -22.62 3.33
N THR A 43 -17.39 -21.37 3.16
CA THR A 43 -16.51 -20.22 2.90
C THR A 43 -15.68 -19.83 4.13
N ILE A 44 -16.28 -19.89 5.32
CA ILE A 44 -15.68 -19.40 6.59
C ILE A 44 -14.79 -20.45 7.24
N ALA A 45 -15.13 -21.74 7.13
CA ALA A 45 -14.42 -22.82 7.78
C ALA A 45 -13.68 -23.72 6.79
N VAL A 46 -14.39 -24.31 5.82
CA VAL A 46 -13.82 -25.36 4.95
C VAL A 46 -12.75 -24.80 4.02
N LEU A 47 -13.05 -23.70 3.33
CA LEU A 47 -12.15 -23.09 2.34
C LEU A 47 -10.79 -22.69 2.96
N PRO A 48 -10.71 -21.89 4.05
CA PRO A 48 -9.43 -21.58 4.70
C PRO A 48 -8.67 -22.81 5.20
N ILE A 49 -9.38 -23.82 5.73
CA ILE A 49 -8.74 -25.04 6.21
C ILE A 49 -8.10 -25.82 5.05
N MET A 50 -8.76 -25.90 3.89
CA MET A 50 -8.27 -26.65 2.73
C MET A 50 -7.23 -25.88 1.90
N LEU A 51 -7.27 -24.54 1.92
CA LEU A 51 -6.42 -23.72 1.06
C LEU A 51 -4.93 -23.99 1.29
N TYR A 52 -4.46 -24.02 2.54
CA TYR A 52 -3.03 -24.20 2.82
C TYR A 52 -2.53 -25.62 2.56
N PRO A 53 -3.24 -26.69 2.93
CA PRO A 53 -2.90 -28.04 2.49
C PRO A 53 -2.84 -28.15 0.96
N LEU A 54 -3.77 -27.53 0.23
CA LEU A 54 -3.78 -27.55 -1.23
C LEU A 54 -2.56 -26.80 -1.80
N VAL A 55 -2.27 -25.60 -1.31
CA VAL A 55 -1.09 -24.82 -1.71
C VAL A 55 0.20 -25.57 -1.33
N GLY A 56 0.25 -26.18 -0.15
CA GLY A 56 1.38 -26.98 0.32
C GLY A 56 1.61 -28.21 -0.54
N MET A 57 0.56 -28.95 -0.89
CA MET A 57 0.63 -30.08 -1.82
C MET A 57 1.08 -29.63 -3.21
N LEU A 58 0.57 -28.50 -3.71
CA LEU A 58 0.99 -27.93 -4.98
C LEU A 58 2.48 -27.56 -4.96
N LEU A 59 2.95 -26.91 -3.90
CA LEU A 59 4.37 -26.60 -3.71
C LEU A 59 5.22 -27.87 -3.64
N LEU A 60 4.77 -28.89 -2.92
CA LEU A 60 5.46 -30.18 -2.85
C LEU A 60 5.52 -30.86 -4.23
N GLN A 61 4.43 -30.82 -5.00
CA GLN A 61 4.41 -31.32 -6.38
C GLN A 61 5.38 -30.54 -7.28
N ILE A 62 5.43 -29.21 -7.17
CA ILE A 62 6.40 -28.38 -7.92
C ILE A 62 7.83 -28.78 -7.51
N ALA A 63 8.10 -28.89 -6.22
CA ALA A 63 9.43 -29.29 -5.72
C ALA A 63 9.82 -30.70 -6.19
N GLN A 64 8.89 -31.66 -6.18
CA GLN A 64 9.09 -33.01 -6.71
C GLN A 64 9.30 -32.98 -8.23
N PHE A 65 8.50 -32.23 -8.97
CA PHE A 65 8.65 -32.05 -10.42
C PHE A 65 10.03 -31.51 -10.79
N THR A 66 10.54 -30.52 -10.02
CA THR A 66 11.90 -30.00 -10.21
C THR A 66 13.01 -30.96 -9.79
N ARG A 67 12.71 -32.05 -9.06
CA ARG A 67 13.70 -33.05 -8.63
C ARG A 67 13.66 -34.35 -9.45
N GLN A 68 12.48 -34.78 -9.89
CA GLN A 68 12.25 -36.13 -10.43
C GLN A 68 12.22 -36.22 -11.95
N ASN A 69 12.06 -35.10 -12.66
CA ASN A 69 12.10 -35.14 -14.11
C ASN A 69 13.56 -35.08 -14.60
N PRO A 70 14.03 -36.11 -15.33
CA PRO A 70 15.32 -36.05 -16.00
C PRO A 70 15.27 -34.91 -17.01
N THR A 71 16.30 -34.07 -17.00
CA THR A 71 16.48 -33.02 -18.01
C THR A 71 17.41 -33.52 -19.09
N SER A 72 16.97 -33.43 -20.33
CA SER A 72 17.72 -33.84 -21.51
C SER A 72 18.76 -32.77 -21.88
N VAL A 73 20.03 -33.12 -21.78
CA VAL A 73 21.15 -32.22 -22.07
C VAL A 73 21.96 -32.76 -23.22
N CYS A 74 22.14 -31.93 -24.25
CA CYS A 74 23.01 -32.22 -25.37
C CYS A 74 24.30 -31.43 -25.23
N VAL A 75 25.46 -32.08 -25.33
CA VAL A 75 26.76 -31.41 -25.37
C VAL A 75 27.39 -31.63 -26.74
N VAL A 76 27.73 -30.54 -27.41
CA VAL A 76 28.36 -30.57 -28.73
C VAL A 76 29.80 -30.10 -28.63
N GLY A 77 30.72 -30.87 -29.22
CA GLY A 77 32.14 -30.51 -29.28
C GLY A 77 32.94 -30.98 -28.07
N THR A 78 32.63 -32.14 -27.50
CA THR A 78 33.40 -32.71 -26.38
C THR A 78 34.87 -32.98 -26.76
N GLU A 79 35.14 -33.24 -28.04
CA GLU A 79 36.48 -33.38 -28.61
C GLU A 79 37.28 -32.06 -28.64
N ASN A 80 36.63 -30.93 -28.37
CA ASN A 80 37.29 -29.61 -28.27
C ASN A 80 37.88 -29.34 -26.89
N ILE A 81 37.64 -30.23 -25.93
CA ILE A 81 38.25 -30.17 -24.60
C ILE A 81 39.56 -30.97 -24.65
N GLU A 82 40.69 -30.26 -24.73
CA GLU A 82 42.05 -30.81 -24.65
C GLU A 82 42.77 -30.20 -23.42
N ASP A 83 43.65 -30.96 -22.77
CA ASP A 83 44.41 -30.54 -21.58
C ASP A 83 43.56 -29.98 -20.42
N ALA A 84 42.48 -30.70 -20.09
CA ALA A 84 41.56 -30.37 -19.00
C ALA A 84 41.21 -31.60 -18.15
N PRO A 85 40.87 -31.41 -16.87
CA PRO A 85 40.32 -32.48 -16.03
C PRO A 85 39.07 -33.08 -16.67
N PRO A 86 38.80 -34.38 -16.44
CA PRO A 86 37.69 -35.08 -17.09
C PRO A 86 36.34 -34.47 -16.68
N LEU A 87 35.67 -33.81 -17.64
CA LEU A 87 34.29 -33.32 -17.46
C LEU A 87 33.26 -34.46 -17.50
N PHE A 88 33.60 -35.56 -18.18
CA PHE A 88 32.72 -36.70 -18.45
C PHE A 88 33.36 -38.02 -18.00
N GLU A 89 32.55 -38.90 -17.41
CA GLU A 89 32.88 -40.29 -17.15
C GLU A 89 31.78 -41.17 -17.78
N GLY A 90 32.10 -41.86 -18.88
CA GLY A 90 31.14 -42.67 -19.63
C GLY A 90 30.04 -41.80 -20.28
N GLU A 91 28.78 -42.16 -20.04
CA GLU A 91 27.59 -41.46 -20.57
C GLU A 91 27.03 -40.40 -19.60
N SER A 92 27.83 -39.95 -18.63
CA SER A 92 27.44 -38.94 -17.63
C SER A 92 28.54 -37.91 -17.38
N PHE A 93 28.20 -36.76 -16.82
CA PHE A 93 29.22 -35.88 -16.23
C PHE A 93 29.96 -36.61 -15.09
N ALA A 94 31.20 -36.23 -14.80
CA ALA A 94 31.97 -36.90 -13.76
C ALA A 94 31.24 -36.84 -12.39
N PRO A 95 31.10 -37.95 -11.64
CA PRO A 95 30.24 -38.02 -10.45
C PRO A 95 30.58 -37.01 -9.34
N HIS A 96 31.84 -36.59 -9.24
CA HIS A 96 32.27 -35.58 -8.28
C HIS A 96 31.85 -34.15 -8.64
N LEU A 97 31.46 -33.91 -9.90
CA LEU A 97 30.95 -32.63 -10.39
C LEU A 97 29.43 -32.52 -10.31
N ILE A 98 28.72 -33.64 -10.06
CA ILE A 98 27.25 -33.68 -9.99
C ILE A 98 26.79 -33.95 -8.56
N GLU A 99 25.98 -33.07 -8.00
CA GLU A 99 25.33 -33.33 -6.70
C GLU A 99 24.22 -34.41 -6.79
N GLN A 100 23.60 -34.58 -7.97
CA GLN A 100 22.48 -35.50 -8.24
C GLN A 100 22.58 -36.13 -9.64
N PRO A 101 23.26 -37.28 -9.81
CA PRO A 101 23.51 -37.90 -11.13
C PRO A 101 22.26 -38.42 -11.85
N GLU A 102 21.19 -38.79 -11.12
CA GLU A 102 19.96 -39.36 -11.70
C GLU A 102 19.06 -38.34 -12.41
N ALA A 103 19.41 -37.05 -12.39
CA ALA A 103 18.56 -35.96 -12.86
C ALA A 103 18.92 -35.42 -14.25
N LEU A 104 19.98 -35.92 -14.88
CA LEU A 104 20.50 -35.44 -16.17
C LEU A 104 20.63 -36.61 -17.16
N GLU A 105 19.93 -36.53 -18.28
CA GLU A 105 20.15 -37.42 -19.42
C GLU A 105 21.10 -36.72 -20.40
N LEU A 106 22.30 -37.29 -20.59
CA LEU A 106 23.35 -36.68 -21.39
C LEU A 106 23.45 -37.35 -22.76
N LEU A 107 23.44 -36.54 -23.81
CA LEU A 107 23.81 -36.96 -25.16
C LEU A 107 24.95 -36.09 -25.67
N THR A 108 25.96 -36.71 -26.27
CA THR A 108 27.12 -36.00 -26.81
C THR A 108 27.18 -36.13 -28.32
N TYR A 109 27.53 -35.05 -29.01
CA TYR A 109 27.75 -35.03 -30.45
C TYR A 109 29.08 -34.38 -30.77
N ARG A 110 29.73 -34.89 -31.81
CA ARG A 110 30.93 -34.27 -32.35
C ARG A 110 30.56 -33.08 -33.23
N TRP A 111 31.40 -32.06 -33.23
CA TRP A 111 31.22 -30.86 -34.04
C TRP A 111 31.24 -31.20 -35.54
N ASP A 112 32.14 -32.09 -35.95
CA ASP A 112 32.32 -32.56 -37.34
C ASP A 112 31.11 -33.35 -37.87
N GLU A 113 30.37 -34.03 -36.99
CA GLU A 113 29.14 -34.77 -37.35
C GLU A 113 27.98 -33.82 -37.66
N LEU A 114 28.05 -32.59 -37.14
CA LEU A 114 26.98 -31.60 -37.23
C LEU A 114 27.27 -30.48 -38.22
N SER A 115 28.50 -30.33 -38.71
CA SER A 115 28.97 -29.24 -39.58
C SER A 115 28.54 -29.32 -41.07
N GLY A 116 27.49 -30.08 -41.39
CA GLY A 116 26.91 -30.18 -42.75
C GLY A 116 26.08 -28.96 -43.20
N ASP A 117 24.93 -29.18 -43.86
CA ASP A 117 24.12 -28.16 -44.57
C ASP A 117 23.66 -26.91 -43.79
N ARG A 118 23.73 -26.92 -42.46
CA ARG A 118 23.38 -25.78 -41.61
C ARG A 118 24.42 -25.60 -40.51
N PRO A 119 24.72 -24.36 -40.09
CA PRO A 119 25.65 -24.11 -39.00
C PRO A 119 25.19 -24.80 -37.71
N VAL A 120 26.14 -25.37 -36.97
CA VAL A 120 25.91 -26.15 -35.73
C VAL A 120 25.03 -25.38 -34.74
N ARG A 121 25.28 -24.08 -34.59
CA ARG A 121 24.49 -23.18 -33.73
C ARG A 121 23.03 -23.07 -34.14
N GLU A 122 22.71 -23.08 -35.43
CA GLU A 122 21.33 -23.01 -35.91
C GLU A 122 20.58 -24.33 -35.67
N LYS A 123 21.25 -25.47 -35.84
CA LYS A 123 20.70 -26.80 -35.48
C LYS A 123 20.44 -26.91 -33.98
N ALA A 124 21.41 -26.51 -33.16
CA ALA A 124 21.28 -26.48 -31.71
C ALA A 124 20.14 -25.56 -31.24
N ASN A 125 20.02 -24.37 -31.84
CA ASN A 125 18.88 -23.49 -31.61
C ASN A 125 17.54 -24.12 -32.00
N GLN A 126 17.50 -24.88 -33.11
CA GLN A 126 16.30 -25.60 -33.51
C GLN A 126 15.94 -26.69 -32.50
N TRP A 127 16.90 -27.48 -32.01
CA TRP A 127 16.62 -28.53 -31.02
C TRP A 127 16.03 -27.99 -29.71
N VAL A 128 16.55 -26.87 -29.22
CA VAL A 128 16.01 -26.19 -28.03
C VAL A 128 14.61 -25.60 -28.32
N LYS A 129 14.40 -25.05 -29.52
CA LYS A 129 13.09 -24.52 -29.94
C LYS A 129 12.02 -25.59 -30.16
N THR A 130 12.41 -26.76 -30.66
CA THR A 130 11.50 -27.90 -30.90
C THR A 130 11.30 -28.77 -29.65
N GLY A 131 12.05 -28.50 -28.57
CA GLY A 131 12.01 -29.30 -27.35
C GLY A 131 12.64 -30.68 -27.49
N ALA A 132 13.57 -30.86 -28.43
CA ALA A 132 14.33 -32.11 -28.58
C ALA A 132 15.37 -32.28 -27.46
N PHE A 133 15.89 -31.16 -26.96
CA PHE A 133 16.75 -31.09 -25.77
C PHE A 133 16.31 -29.92 -24.90
N ASP A 134 16.35 -30.10 -23.58
CA ASP A 134 16.09 -29.04 -22.61
C ASP A 134 17.24 -28.04 -22.57
N LEU A 135 18.48 -28.48 -22.80
CA LEU A 135 19.64 -27.62 -22.87
C LEU A 135 20.62 -28.15 -23.93
N VAL A 136 21.19 -27.24 -24.72
CA VAL A 136 22.34 -27.57 -25.57
C VAL A 136 23.55 -26.76 -25.11
N VAL A 137 24.63 -27.45 -24.78
CA VAL A 137 25.95 -26.89 -24.46
C VAL A 137 26.80 -26.94 -25.73
N LEU A 138 27.23 -25.78 -26.23
CA LEU A 138 28.09 -25.68 -27.40
C LEU A 138 29.52 -25.35 -26.97
N ILE A 139 30.45 -26.24 -27.27
CA ILE A 139 31.89 -26.03 -27.07
C ILE A 139 32.52 -25.78 -28.45
N PRO A 140 32.89 -24.53 -28.78
CA PRO A 140 33.37 -24.19 -30.12
C PRO A 140 34.74 -24.84 -30.42
N PRO A 141 35.10 -25.09 -31.70
CA PRO A 141 36.41 -25.66 -32.07
C PRO A 141 37.60 -24.82 -31.61
N ALA A 142 37.44 -23.49 -31.57
CA ALA A 142 38.45 -22.57 -31.07
C ALA A 142 38.73 -22.73 -29.54
N PHE A 143 37.89 -23.48 -28.81
CA PHE A 143 38.14 -23.83 -27.42
C PHE A 143 39.41 -24.66 -27.24
N LYS A 144 39.81 -25.44 -28.26
CA LYS A 144 41.08 -26.20 -28.27
C LYS A 144 42.30 -25.31 -28.10
N GLU A 145 42.25 -24.09 -28.63
CA GLU A 145 43.38 -23.15 -28.62
C GLU A 145 43.66 -22.61 -27.20
N ILE A 146 42.67 -22.68 -26.30
CA ILE A 146 42.82 -22.32 -24.88
C ILE A 146 43.72 -23.33 -24.15
N GLY A 147 43.61 -24.61 -24.53
CA GLY A 147 44.49 -25.69 -24.05
C GLY A 147 45.96 -25.38 -24.32
N LEU A 148 46.24 -25.06 -25.59
CA LEU A 148 47.54 -24.73 -26.19
C LEU A 148 48.14 -23.40 -25.71
N MET A 149 47.32 -22.41 -25.32
CA MET A 149 47.80 -21.12 -24.80
C MET A 149 48.56 -21.24 -23.47
N GLY A 150 48.44 -22.36 -22.75
CA GLY A 150 49.17 -22.60 -21.50
C GLY A 150 50.67 -22.85 -21.64
N ASP A 151 51.12 -23.35 -22.80
CA ASP A 151 52.53 -23.66 -23.04
C ASP A 151 53.36 -22.41 -23.42
N LEU A 152 52.69 -21.27 -23.65
CA LEU A 152 53.31 -19.99 -24.01
C LEU A 152 53.58 -19.12 -22.77
N VAL A 153 54.17 -19.69 -21.72
CA VAL A 153 54.75 -18.88 -20.63
C VAL A 153 56.08 -18.30 -21.13
N GLY A 154 56.01 -17.14 -21.80
CA GLY A 154 57.21 -16.43 -22.25
C GLY A 154 57.02 -15.23 -23.18
N THR A 155 55.84 -14.97 -23.73
CA THR A 155 55.60 -13.84 -24.66
C THR A 155 54.40 -13.00 -24.25
N ASP A 156 54.55 -11.67 -24.36
CA ASP A 156 53.57 -10.62 -24.03
C ASP A 156 52.11 -11.07 -24.17
N PHE A 157 51.45 -11.23 -23.03
CA PHE A 157 50.05 -11.62 -22.92
C PHE A 157 49.16 -10.44 -23.36
N LYS A 158 48.86 -10.33 -24.65
CA LYS A 158 47.80 -9.42 -25.12
C LYS A 158 46.46 -10.10 -24.90
N SER A 159 45.66 -9.53 -24.01
CA SER A 159 44.25 -9.93 -23.82
C SER A 159 43.54 -9.95 -25.18
N PRO A 160 42.82 -11.03 -25.54
CA PRO A 160 42.06 -11.06 -26.78
C PRO A 160 41.02 -9.93 -26.73
N HIS A 161 40.96 -9.13 -27.80
CA HIS A 161 39.94 -8.10 -27.99
C HIS A 161 38.53 -8.73 -27.90
N SER A 162 37.54 -7.94 -27.51
CA SER A 162 36.16 -8.39 -27.21
C SER A 162 35.47 -9.21 -28.33
N ASP A 163 35.91 -9.08 -29.58
CA ASP A 163 35.37 -9.84 -30.72
C ASP A 163 35.92 -11.27 -30.86
N ASP A 164 37.10 -11.59 -30.29
CA ASP A 164 37.65 -12.96 -30.30
C ASP A 164 37.27 -13.78 -29.06
N GLN A 165 36.91 -13.13 -27.93
CA GLN A 165 36.37 -13.81 -26.75
C GLN A 165 35.08 -14.59 -27.06
N ALA A 166 34.22 -14.03 -27.91
CA ALA A 166 32.97 -14.67 -28.32
C ALA A 166 33.15 -15.99 -29.11
N LYS A 167 34.37 -16.30 -29.58
CA LYS A 167 34.67 -17.54 -30.31
C LYS A 167 35.19 -18.66 -29.40
N THR A 168 35.61 -18.34 -28.18
CA THR A 168 36.22 -19.26 -27.20
C THR A 168 35.30 -19.57 -26.02
N ASP A 169 34.11 -18.96 -25.94
CA ASP A 169 33.19 -19.16 -24.84
C ASP A 169 32.29 -20.39 -25.04
N ILE A 170 32.02 -21.13 -23.95
CA ILE A 170 31.01 -22.19 -23.93
C ILE A 170 29.62 -21.53 -23.94
N GLU A 171 28.81 -21.79 -24.97
CA GLU A 171 27.46 -21.26 -25.05
C GLU A 171 26.43 -22.24 -24.45
N LEU A 172 25.53 -21.72 -23.61
CA LEU A 172 24.39 -22.46 -23.09
C LEU A 172 23.12 -22.01 -23.81
N LEU A 173 22.58 -22.85 -24.70
CA LEU A 173 21.33 -22.59 -25.41
C LEU A 173 20.16 -23.20 -24.65
N PHE A 174 19.26 -22.34 -24.18
CA PHE A 174 18.09 -22.72 -23.39
C PHE A 174 16.88 -21.83 -23.77
N ASN A 175 15.67 -22.33 -23.56
CA ASN A 175 14.42 -21.64 -23.82
C ASN A 175 13.81 -21.13 -22.51
N VAL A 176 13.78 -19.81 -22.32
CA VAL A 176 13.15 -19.17 -21.13
C VAL A 176 11.66 -19.50 -21.01
N GLY A 177 11.00 -19.84 -22.12
CA GLY A 177 9.60 -20.30 -22.13
C GLY A 177 9.38 -21.75 -21.68
N SER A 178 10.44 -22.51 -21.40
CA SER A 178 10.36 -23.88 -20.87
C SER A 178 10.99 -23.97 -19.49
N ASP A 179 10.19 -24.32 -18.49
CA ASP A 179 10.67 -24.50 -17.10
C ASP A 179 11.75 -25.58 -17.01
N GLN A 180 11.62 -26.67 -17.79
CA GLN A 180 12.63 -27.74 -17.85
C GLN A 180 13.98 -27.24 -18.37
N SER A 181 13.95 -26.35 -19.36
CA SER A 181 15.15 -25.75 -19.96
C SER A 181 15.86 -24.77 -19.00
N VAL A 182 15.10 -23.99 -18.22
CA VAL A 182 15.64 -23.12 -17.18
C VAL A 182 16.27 -23.93 -16.03
N VAL A 183 15.62 -25.03 -15.61
CA VAL A 183 16.14 -25.95 -14.61
C VAL A 183 17.42 -26.65 -15.11
N ALA A 184 17.42 -27.14 -16.35
CA ALA A 184 18.58 -27.79 -16.97
C ALA A 184 19.80 -26.85 -17.03
N LYS A 185 19.59 -25.58 -17.44
CA LYS A 185 20.62 -24.54 -17.41
C LYS A 185 21.20 -24.36 -16.01
N GLY A 186 20.35 -24.26 -14.99
CA GLY A 186 20.79 -24.07 -13.60
C GLY A 186 21.67 -25.21 -13.11
N ARG A 187 21.26 -26.47 -13.38
CA ARG A 187 22.03 -27.67 -13.02
C ARG A 187 23.39 -27.71 -13.73
N VAL A 188 23.41 -27.56 -15.06
CA VAL A 188 24.63 -27.66 -15.87
C VAL A 188 25.58 -26.49 -15.64
N ALA A 189 25.06 -25.28 -15.38
CA ALA A 189 25.91 -24.14 -15.00
C ALA A 189 26.67 -24.40 -13.68
N GLY A 190 26.05 -25.10 -12.72
CA GLY A 190 26.72 -25.55 -11.50
C GLY A 190 27.86 -26.54 -11.78
N VAL A 191 27.60 -27.55 -12.62
CA VAL A 191 28.60 -28.55 -13.05
C VAL A 191 29.79 -27.87 -13.74
N LEU A 192 29.53 -26.98 -14.71
CA LEU A 192 30.58 -26.25 -15.43
C LEU A 192 31.36 -25.30 -14.52
N ALA A 193 30.72 -24.69 -13.52
CA ALA A 193 31.40 -23.85 -12.53
C ALA A 193 32.33 -24.65 -11.62
N ALA A 194 31.90 -25.84 -11.16
CA ALA A 194 32.73 -26.76 -10.38
C ALA A 194 33.93 -27.24 -11.20
N TRP A 195 33.69 -27.70 -12.43
CA TRP A 195 34.73 -28.15 -13.35
C TRP A 195 35.76 -27.05 -13.66
N ARG A 196 35.30 -25.82 -13.93
CA ARG A 196 36.17 -24.67 -14.13
C ARG A 196 37.06 -24.43 -12.90
N GLY A 197 36.53 -24.62 -11.69
CA GLY A 197 37.31 -24.52 -10.45
C GLY A 197 38.42 -25.56 -10.36
N GLU A 198 38.13 -26.82 -10.71
CA GLU A 198 39.13 -27.89 -10.77
C GLU A 198 40.22 -27.60 -11.79
N TRP A 199 39.83 -27.17 -12.98
CA TRP A 199 40.78 -26.88 -14.07
C TRP A 199 41.72 -25.71 -13.72
N ILE A 200 41.19 -24.66 -13.06
CA ILE A 200 42.01 -23.56 -12.54
C ILE A 200 43.00 -24.08 -11.49
N LYS A 201 42.54 -24.93 -10.56
CA LYS A 201 43.39 -25.49 -9.48
C LYS A 201 44.53 -26.35 -10.03
N GLU A 202 44.24 -27.18 -11.04
CA GLU A 202 45.24 -28.07 -11.67
C GLU A 202 46.28 -27.28 -12.49
N ARG A 203 45.87 -26.24 -13.22
CA ARG A 203 46.82 -25.39 -13.96
C ARG A 203 47.74 -24.59 -13.04
N LEU A 204 47.21 -24.05 -11.95
CA LEU A 204 48.02 -23.29 -10.99
C LEU A 204 49.03 -24.19 -10.29
N SER A 205 48.62 -25.37 -9.84
CA SER A 205 49.52 -26.34 -9.22
C SER A 205 50.60 -26.83 -10.19
N GLY A 206 50.29 -27.01 -11.47
CA GLY A 206 51.25 -27.36 -12.52
C GLY A 206 52.35 -26.31 -12.76
N VAL A 207 52.06 -25.03 -12.49
CA VAL A 207 53.03 -23.92 -12.58
C VAL A 207 53.69 -23.64 -11.22
N GLY A 208 53.39 -24.43 -10.19
CA GLY A 208 53.90 -24.25 -8.82
C GLY A 208 53.30 -23.05 -8.08
N ILE A 209 52.19 -22.50 -8.58
CA ILE A 209 51.43 -21.44 -7.94
C ILE A 209 50.40 -22.11 -7.03
N ASP A 210 50.46 -21.80 -5.74
CA ASP A 210 49.43 -22.25 -4.81
C ASP A 210 48.10 -21.56 -5.15
N ALA A 211 47.06 -22.34 -5.45
CA ALA A 211 45.74 -21.82 -5.80
C ALA A 211 45.14 -20.98 -4.66
N GLU A 212 45.57 -21.20 -3.41
CA GLU A 212 45.20 -20.38 -2.26
C GLU A 212 45.64 -18.90 -2.40
N LEU A 213 46.67 -18.61 -3.21
CA LEU A 213 47.12 -17.23 -3.47
C LEU A 213 46.13 -16.40 -4.30
N LEU A 214 45.25 -17.05 -5.07
CA LEU A 214 44.19 -16.38 -5.84
C LEU A 214 42.91 -16.17 -5.04
N LEU A 215 42.81 -16.77 -3.85
CA LEU A 215 41.70 -16.61 -2.90
C LEU A 215 42.23 -15.84 -1.68
N PRO A 216 42.58 -14.54 -1.82
CA PRO A 216 43.25 -13.75 -0.78
C PRO A 216 42.45 -13.66 0.53
N PHE A 217 41.15 -13.94 0.48
CA PHE A 217 40.31 -14.15 1.64
C PHE A 217 39.18 -15.11 1.27
N GLU A 218 38.93 -16.08 2.12
CA GLU A 218 37.64 -16.78 2.16
C GLU A 218 36.76 -16.08 3.19
N TRP A 219 35.59 -15.59 2.77
CA TRP A 219 34.60 -15.11 3.73
C TRP A 219 34.00 -16.33 4.45
N SER A 220 34.29 -16.45 5.73
CA SER A 220 33.54 -17.35 6.61
C SER A 220 32.31 -16.59 7.10
N ASP A 221 31.16 -16.83 6.46
CA ASP A 221 29.87 -16.37 6.94
C ASP A 221 29.52 -17.11 8.24
N GLN A 222 30.08 -16.63 9.36
CA GLN A 222 29.71 -17.14 10.67
C GLN A 222 28.34 -16.58 11.05
N ASN A 223 27.34 -17.41 10.87
CA ASN A 223 25.97 -17.09 11.25
C ASN A 223 25.85 -17.10 12.79
N ILE A 224 25.86 -15.91 13.39
CA ILE A 224 25.73 -15.71 14.84
C ILE A 224 24.26 -15.90 15.30
N ALA A 225 23.30 -15.90 14.38
CA ALA A 225 21.89 -16.04 14.72
C ALA A 225 21.55 -17.52 15.01
N PRO A 226 20.99 -17.83 16.20
CA PRO A 226 20.46 -19.16 16.50
C PRO A 226 19.49 -19.63 15.40
N GLN A 227 19.56 -20.90 15.00
CA GLN A 227 18.70 -21.48 13.94
C GLN A 227 17.20 -21.20 14.18
N ARG A 228 16.77 -21.21 15.46
CA ARG A 228 15.42 -20.87 15.93
C ARG A 228 14.99 -19.43 15.59
N THR A 229 15.92 -18.48 15.51
CA THR A 229 15.63 -17.06 15.24
C THR A 229 15.34 -16.81 13.76
N ARG A 230 15.92 -17.62 12.85
CA ARG A 230 15.65 -17.54 11.41
C ARG A 230 14.24 -17.97 11.06
N GLU A 231 13.82 -19.12 11.59
CA GLU A 231 12.44 -19.61 11.45
C GLU A 231 11.44 -18.62 12.05
N ALA A 232 11.75 -18.08 13.23
CA ALA A 232 10.92 -17.07 13.89
C ALA A 232 10.80 -15.77 13.08
N ALA A 233 11.85 -15.33 12.38
CA ALA A 233 11.81 -14.11 11.58
C ALA A 233 10.82 -14.20 10.39
N PHE A 234 10.79 -15.33 9.68
CA PHE A 234 9.82 -15.55 8.60
C PHE A 234 8.39 -15.59 9.15
N TRP A 235 8.17 -16.38 10.20
CA TRP A 235 6.85 -16.53 10.82
C TRP A 235 6.34 -15.24 11.50
N SER A 236 7.24 -14.39 12.02
CA SER A 236 6.90 -13.09 12.62
C SER A 236 6.27 -12.12 11.63
N LYS A 237 6.58 -12.28 10.34
CA LYS A 237 6.00 -11.51 9.26
C LYS A 237 4.75 -12.19 8.71
N LEU A 238 4.85 -13.49 8.43
CA LEU A 238 3.79 -14.20 7.72
C LEU A 238 2.52 -14.43 8.57
N LEU A 239 2.67 -14.81 9.85
CA LEU A 239 1.51 -15.18 10.69
C LEU A 239 0.57 -13.99 10.98
N PRO A 240 1.04 -12.82 11.44
CA PRO A 240 0.14 -11.69 11.70
C PRO A 240 -0.55 -11.21 10.41
N PHE A 241 0.16 -11.25 9.27
CA PHE A 241 -0.39 -10.91 7.96
C PHE A 241 -1.59 -11.75 7.61
N ILE A 242 -1.42 -13.07 7.63
CA ILE A 242 -2.48 -14.00 7.29
C ILE A 242 -3.64 -13.85 8.26
N MET A 243 -3.36 -13.86 9.56
CA MET A 243 -4.40 -13.74 10.59
C MET A 243 -5.27 -12.51 10.39
N LEU A 244 -4.65 -11.39 10.03
CA LEU A 244 -5.33 -10.12 9.83
C LEU A 244 -6.18 -10.12 8.54
N VAL A 245 -5.65 -10.65 7.44
CA VAL A 245 -6.40 -10.83 6.19
C VAL A 245 -7.61 -11.73 6.41
N TRP A 246 -7.46 -12.81 7.18
CA TRP A 246 -8.55 -13.75 7.43
C TRP A 246 -9.52 -13.31 8.50
N ALA A 247 -9.10 -12.52 9.48
CA ALA A 247 -10.01 -11.82 10.39
C ALA A 247 -10.93 -10.88 9.59
N MET A 248 -10.37 -10.15 8.63
CA MET A 248 -11.15 -9.27 7.76
C MET A 248 -12.09 -10.06 6.83
N THR A 249 -11.59 -11.00 6.04
CA THR A 249 -12.41 -11.82 5.13
C THR A 249 -13.49 -12.63 5.89
N GLY A 250 -13.16 -13.11 7.09
CA GLY A 250 -14.10 -13.82 7.96
C GLY A 250 -15.20 -12.93 8.55
N ALA A 251 -15.00 -11.62 8.63
CA ALA A 251 -16.05 -10.67 9.00
C ALA A 251 -16.97 -10.32 7.82
N PHE A 252 -16.47 -10.37 6.59
CA PHE A 252 -17.14 -9.85 5.42
C PHE A 252 -18.39 -10.62 5.03
N TYR A 253 -18.26 -11.94 4.80
CA TYR A 253 -19.38 -12.77 4.38
C TYR A 253 -20.51 -12.80 5.42
N PRO A 254 -20.24 -13.00 6.73
CA PRO A 254 -21.28 -12.88 7.76
C PRO A 254 -21.93 -11.51 7.81
N ALA A 255 -21.16 -10.41 7.72
CA ALA A 255 -21.73 -9.07 7.80
C ALA A 255 -22.70 -8.79 6.64
N VAL A 256 -22.35 -9.23 5.42
CA VAL A 256 -23.23 -9.10 4.25
C VAL A 256 -24.50 -9.91 4.44
N ASP A 257 -24.41 -11.19 4.79
CA ASP A 257 -25.59 -12.05 4.90
C ASP A 257 -26.50 -11.64 6.07
N LEU A 258 -25.93 -11.26 7.22
CA LEU A 258 -26.67 -10.85 8.41
C LEU A 258 -27.37 -9.50 8.29
N VAL A 259 -27.01 -8.67 7.31
CA VAL A 259 -27.60 -7.33 7.13
C VAL A 259 -28.22 -7.18 5.76
N ALA A 260 -27.39 -7.13 4.71
CA ALA A 260 -27.87 -6.98 3.35
C ALA A 260 -28.68 -8.21 2.90
N GLY A 261 -28.27 -9.42 3.30
CA GLY A 261 -29.00 -10.65 3.02
C GLY A 261 -30.34 -10.74 3.78
N GLU A 262 -30.38 -10.34 5.05
CA GLU A 262 -31.66 -10.25 5.78
C GLU A 262 -32.60 -9.18 5.22
N LYS A 263 -32.05 -8.07 4.73
CA LYS A 263 -32.81 -6.99 4.09
C LYS A 263 -33.36 -7.44 2.73
N GLU A 264 -32.55 -8.12 1.92
CA GLU A 264 -32.97 -8.74 0.65
C GLU A 264 -34.08 -9.79 0.86
N ARG A 265 -34.07 -10.51 1.99
CA ARG A 265 -35.08 -11.51 2.36
C ARG A 265 -36.33 -10.93 3.02
N GLY A 266 -36.36 -9.64 3.35
CA GLY A 266 -37.45 -9.01 4.09
C GLY A 266 -37.57 -9.46 5.56
N THR A 267 -36.52 -10.06 6.13
CA THR A 267 -36.53 -10.57 7.51
C THR A 267 -36.05 -9.52 8.52
N LEU A 268 -35.32 -8.50 8.07
CA LEU A 268 -34.80 -7.44 8.94
C LEU A 268 -35.93 -6.59 9.53
N GLU A 269 -36.98 -6.35 8.76
CA GLU A 269 -38.18 -5.59 9.12
C GLU A 269 -38.94 -6.28 10.25
N THR A 270 -39.03 -7.61 10.20
CA THR A 270 -39.65 -8.40 11.28
C THR A 270 -38.88 -8.27 12.59
N LEU A 271 -37.54 -8.19 12.52
CA LEU A 271 -36.68 -8.00 13.69
C LEU A 271 -36.83 -6.58 14.27
N LEU A 272 -36.99 -5.56 13.41
CA LEU A 272 -37.19 -4.18 13.81
C LEU A 272 -38.58 -3.93 14.44
N CYS A 273 -39.57 -4.76 14.12
CA CYS A 273 -40.89 -4.75 14.76
C CYS A 273 -40.91 -5.45 16.14
N SER A 274 -39.84 -6.20 16.48
CA SER A 274 -39.71 -6.86 17.78
C SER A 274 -39.46 -5.85 18.91
N PRO A 275 -39.74 -6.19 20.19
CA PRO A 275 -39.51 -5.28 21.32
C PRO A 275 -38.01 -5.13 21.69
N ALA A 276 -37.10 -5.25 20.71
CA ALA A 276 -35.67 -5.06 20.85
C ALA A 276 -35.26 -3.65 20.39
N LEU A 277 -34.30 -3.04 21.10
CA LEU A 277 -33.74 -1.75 20.69
C LEU A 277 -32.81 -1.94 19.47
N ARG A 278 -32.75 -0.95 18.58
CA ARG A 278 -31.82 -0.97 17.43
C ARG A 278 -30.36 -1.20 17.86
N SER A 279 -29.96 -0.63 18.99
CA SER A 279 -28.64 -0.89 19.58
C SER A 279 -28.46 -2.33 20.06
N GLU A 280 -29.50 -2.99 20.57
CA GLU A 280 -29.44 -4.40 20.98
C GLU A 280 -29.22 -5.30 19.75
N ILE A 281 -29.90 -4.99 18.64
CA ILE A 281 -29.73 -5.67 17.35
C ILE A 281 -28.30 -5.52 16.84
N VAL A 282 -27.77 -4.29 16.81
CA VAL A 282 -26.40 -4.03 16.33
C VAL A 282 -25.36 -4.78 17.17
N TRP A 283 -25.46 -4.75 18.50
CA TRP A 283 -24.50 -5.46 19.36
C TRP A 283 -24.59 -6.99 19.19
N GLY A 284 -25.80 -7.53 19.02
CA GLY A 284 -25.99 -8.97 18.76
C GLY A 284 -25.37 -9.41 17.44
N LYS A 285 -25.64 -8.67 16.36
CA LYS A 285 -25.06 -8.91 15.03
C LYS A 285 -23.54 -8.74 15.02
N LEU A 286 -23.03 -7.66 15.61
CA LEU A 286 -21.58 -7.42 15.73
C LEU A 286 -20.87 -8.57 16.45
N GLY A 287 -21.45 -9.06 17.56
CA GLY A 287 -20.91 -10.21 18.27
C GLY A 287 -20.85 -11.47 17.39
N ALA A 288 -21.90 -11.74 16.60
CA ALA A 288 -21.93 -12.89 15.72
C ALA A 288 -20.86 -12.79 14.62
N VAL A 289 -20.79 -11.65 13.93
CA VAL A 289 -19.77 -11.41 12.90
C VAL A 289 -18.35 -11.51 13.48
N ALA A 290 -18.10 -10.95 14.66
CA ALA A 290 -16.81 -11.04 15.34
C ALA A 290 -16.43 -12.48 15.70
N SER A 291 -17.37 -13.29 16.21
CA SER A 291 -17.14 -14.71 16.48
C SER A 291 -16.77 -15.49 15.22
N PHE A 292 -17.46 -15.26 14.10
CA PHE A 292 -17.12 -15.91 12.82
C PHE A 292 -15.77 -15.45 12.25
N SER A 293 -15.49 -14.15 12.31
CA SER A 293 -14.18 -13.58 11.96
C SER A 293 -13.04 -14.24 12.74
N MET A 294 -13.20 -14.35 14.07
CA MET A 294 -12.22 -15.00 14.92
C MET A 294 -12.09 -16.49 14.59
N LEU A 295 -13.21 -17.19 14.40
CA LEU A 295 -13.22 -18.61 14.06
C LEU A 295 -12.47 -18.87 12.74
N THR A 296 -12.75 -18.09 11.70
CA THR A 296 -12.05 -18.20 10.41
C THR A 296 -10.54 -18.01 10.56
N ALA A 297 -10.10 -16.98 11.27
CA ALA A 297 -8.69 -16.73 11.49
C ALA A 297 -8.02 -17.86 12.29
N LEU A 298 -8.69 -18.37 13.34
CA LEU A 298 -8.19 -19.48 14.15
C LEU A 298 -8.08 -20.80 13.38
N LEU A 299 -9.11 -21.14 12.61
CA LEU A 299 -9.11 -22.34 11.77
C LEU A 299 -8.00 -22.28 10.73
N ASN A 300 -7.74 -21.09 10.20
CA ASN A 300 -6.62 -20.86 9.31
C ASN A 300 -5.26 -21.06 10.01
N ALA A 301 -5.01 -20.39 11.14
CA ALA A 301 -3.78 -20.60 11.90
C ALA A 301 -3.57 -22.08 12.27
N GLY A 302 -4.64 -22.79 12.64
CA GLY A 302 -4.62 -24.23 12.86
C GLY A 302 -4.25 -25.03 11.61
N SER A 303 -4.85 -24.71 10.46
CA SER A 303 -4.51 -25.33 9.18
C SER A 303 -3.05 -25.10 8.78
N MET A 304 -2.51 -23.90 9.02
CA MET A 304 -1.09 -23.60 8.80
C MET A 304 -0.16 -24.40 9.70
N LEU A 305 -0.48 -24.53 10.98
CA LEU A 305 0.28 -25.36 11.91
C LEU A 305 0.39 -26.79 11.40
N VAL A 306 -0.74 -27.38 11.00
CA VAL A 306 -0.80 -28.75 10.50
C VAL A 306 -0.04 -28.87 9.17
N THR A 307 -0.30 -27.98 8.22
CA THR A 307 0.32 -27.99 6.89
C THR A 307 1.82 -27.81 6.97
N SER A 308 2.29 -26.87 7.79
CA SER A 308 3.73 -26.61 7.93
C SER A 308 4.47 -27.77 8.56
N SER A 309 3.88 -28.41 9.58
CA SER A 309 4.45 -29.61 10.19
C SER A 309 4.53 -30.78 9.20
N LEU A 310 3.57 -30.93 8.29
CA LEU A 310 3.50 -32.06 7.37
C LEU A 310 4.28 -31.84 6.06
N VAL A 311 4.17 -30.65 5.47
CA VAL A 311 4.70 -30.37 4.12
C VAL A 311 6.13 -29.82 4.17
N PHE A 312 6.40 -28.81 5.00
CA PHE A 312 7.70 -28.13 4.99
C PHE A 312 8.83 -28.97 5.59
N GLN A 313 8.51 -29.94 6.46
CA GLN A 313 9.48 -30.94 6.92
C GLN A 313 9.97 -31.84 5.78
N HIS A 314 9.12 -32.17 4.80
CA HIS A 314 9.46 -33.04 3.67
C HIS A 314 10.06 -32.29 2.49
N MET A 315 9.77 -31.00 2.36
CA MET A 315 10.19 -30.22 1.20
C MET A 315 11.69 -29.87 1.18
N GLY A 316 12.40 -29.83 2.32
CA GLY A 316 13.82 -29.46 2.36
C GLY A 316 14.12 -28.17 1.59
N VAL A 317 13.15 -27.24 1.50
CA VAL A 317 13.26 -25.98 0.77
C VAL A 317 14.03 -25.01 1.65
N GLY A 318 15.34 -25.07 1.48
CA GLY A 318 16.33 -24.20 2.09
C GLY A 318 17.69 -24.62 1.56
N GLY A 319 18.16 -23.94 0.51
CA GLY A 319 19.55 -24.08 0.07
C GLY A 319 20.49 -23.88 1.27
N ALA A 320 21.50 -24.74 1.39
CA ALA A 320 22.47 -24.77 2.49
C ALA A 320 21.84 -24.67 3.90
N GLY A 321 21.08 -25.69 4.31
CA GLY A 321 21.06 -26.15 5.71
C GLY A 321 19.97 -25.60 6.66
N GLY A 322 18.73 -25.39 6.21
CA GLY A 322 17.62 -25.12 7.14
C GLY A 322 16.25 -25.57 6.63
N SER A 323 15.64 -26.55 7.31
CA SER A 323 14.20 -26.80 7.19
C SER A 323 13.44 -25.61 7.78
N LEU A 324 12.38 -25.12 7.14
CA LEU A 324 11.42 -24.23 7.81
C LEU A 324 10.73 -25.04 8.92
N GLY A 325 11.17 -24.86 10.16
CA GLY A 325 10.53 -25.43 11.33
C GLY A 325 9.10 -24.94 11.54
N ALA A 326 8.35 -25.71 12.34
CA ALA A 326 6.96 -25.42 12.66
C ALA A 326 6.84 -24.03 13.34
N PRO A 327 5.75 -23.28 13.06
CA PRO A 327 5.56 -21.98 13.67
C PRO A 327 5.51 -22.09 15.20
N PRO A 328 6.19 -21.19 15.92
CA PRO A 328 6.31 -21.25 17.38
C PRO A 328 4.96 -21.02 18.08
N LEU A 329 4.68 -21.81 19.13
CA LEU A 329 3.41 -21.78 19.88
C LEU A 329 3.18 -20.49 20.68
N VAL A 330 4.23 -19.92 21.28
CA VAL A 330 4.10 -18.71 22.12
C VAL A 330 3.62 -17.50 21.31
N PRO A 331 4.19 -17.21 20.12
CA PRO A 331 3.66 -16.21 19.19
C PRO A 331 2.19 -16.38 18.80
N MET A 332 1.69 -17.61 18.73
CA MET A 332 0.28 -17.87 18.42
C MET A 332 -0.67 -17.45 19.53
N LEU A 333 -0.23 -17.53 20.79
CA LEU A 333 -1.00 -17.01 21.92
C LEU A 333 -1.14 -15.48 21.83
N TRP A 334 -0.05 -14.78 21.49
CA TRP A 334 -0.08 -13.33 21.29
C TRP A 334 -0.94 -12.92 20.07
N LEU A 335 -0.90 -13.70 18.99
CA LEU A 335 -1.78 -13.53 17.84
C LEU A 335 -3.25 -13.68 18.22
N PHE A 336 -3.60 -14.64 19.08
CA PHE A 336 -4.97 -14.81 19.56
C PHE A 336 -5.46 -13.60 20.37
N VAL A 337 -4.60 -13.04 21.23
CA VAL A 337 -4.93 -11.82 22.00
C VAL A 337 -5.16 -10.63 21.05
N ALA A 338 -4.31 -10.46 20.04
CA ALA A 338 -4.45 -9.39 19.05
C ALA A 338 -5.64 -9.58 18.11
N LEU A 339 -6.05 -10.83 17.85
CA LEU A 339 -7.17 -11.17 16.99
C LEU A 339 -8.49 -10.60 17.51
N VAL A 340 -8.73 -10.63 18.81
CA VAL A 340 -10.00 -10.16 19.42
C VAL A 340 -10.34 -8.72 19.02
N PRO A 341 -9.50 -7.69 19.30
CA PRO A 341 -9.82 -6.31 18.94
C PRO A 341 -9.85 -6.08 17.42
N LEU A 342 -9.03 -6.81 16.64
CA LEU A 342 -9.00 -6.69 15.18
C LEU A 342 -10.26 -7.27 14.52
N SER A 343 -10.71 -8.45 14.96
CA SER A 343 -11.97 -9.04 14.52
C SER A 343 -13.15 -8.14 14.88
N CYS A 344 -13.20 -7.59 16.08
CA CYS A 344 -14.22 -6.62 16.46
C CYS A 344 -14.21 -5.37 15.57
N LEU A 345 -13.02 -4.84 15.24
CA LEU A 345 -12.87 -3.67 14.38
C LEU A 345 -13.38 -3.95 12.97
N PHE A 346 -12.92 -5.03 12.33
CA PHE A 346 -13.35 -5.38 10.98
C PHE A 346 -14.83 -5.76 10.93
N SER A 347 -15.37 -6.44 11.95
CA SER A 347 -16.80 -6.72 12.05
C SER A 347 -17.63 -5.46 12.16
N ALA A 348 -17.22 -4.48 12.96
CA ALA A 348 -17.93 -3.21 13.09
C ALA A 348 -17.93 -2.41 11.78
N LEU A 349 -16.78 -2.34 11.10
CA LEU A 349 -16.65 -1.69 9.79
C LEU A 349 -17.47 -2.41 8.72
N ALA A 350 -17.38 -3.74 8.66
CA ALA A 350 -18.10 -4.54 7.68
C ALA A 350 -19.62 -4.43 7.87
N LEU A 351 -20.10 -4.46 9.12
CA LEU A 351 -21.52 -4.31 9.45
C LEU A 351 -22.05 -2.92 9.07
N ALA A 352 -21.26 -1.87 9.31
CA ALA A 352 -21.65 -0.50 8.95
C ALA A 352 -21.77 -0.29 7.44
N VAL A 353 -20.83 -0.86 6.66
CA VAL A 353 -20.85 -0.81 5.20
C VAL A 353 -21.97 -1.68 4.64
N ALA A 354 -22.12 -2.91 5.14
CA ALA A 354 -23.15 -3.85 4.68
C ALA A 354 -24.58 -3.31 4.92
N ALA A 355 -24.80 -2.52 5.97
CA ALA A 355 -26.07 -1.86 6.24
C ALA A 355 -26.54 -0.91 5.13
N MET A 356 -25.61 -0.39 4.32
CA MET A 356 -25.92 0.51 3.21
C MET A 356 -26.40 -0.23 1.95
N ALA A 357 -26.18 -1.54 1.85
CA ALA A 357 -26.55 -2.33 0.69
C ALA A 357 -28.02 -2.76 0.74
N GLN A 358 -28.62 -2.93 -0.44
CA GLN A 358 -29.97 -3.49 -0.59
C GLN A 358 -29.94 -5.00 -0.83
N SER A 359 -28.90 -5.48 -1.50
CA SER A 359 -28.70 -6.90 -1.81
C SER A 359 -27.37 -7.43 -1.31
N SER A 360 -27.28 -8.74 -1.15
CA SER A 360 -26.05 -9.43 -0.78
C SER A 360 -24.92 -9.17 -1.79
N LYS A 361 -25.26 -9.02 -3.07
CA LYS A 361 -24.31 -8.70 -4.15
C LYS A 361 -23.76 -7.28 -4.01
N GLU A 362 -24.62 -6.29 -3.77
CA GLU A 362 -24.20 -4.91 -3.50
C GLU A 362 -23.34 -4.80 -2.25
N GLY A 363 -23.70 -5.53 -1.19
CA GLY A 363 -22.93 -5.56 0.06
C GLY A 363 -21.49 -6.02 -0.17
N GLN A 364 -21.27 -7.01 -1.03
CA GLN A 364 -19.93 -7.44 -1.42
C GLN A 364 -19.16 -6.34 -2.15
N TYR A 365 -19.80 -5.64 -3.09
CA TYR A 365 -19.17 -4.53 -3.82
C TYR A 365 -18.82 -3.35 -2.90
N TYR A 366 -19.70 -2.99 -1.95
CA TYR A 366 -19.44 -1.92 -1.00
C TYR A 366 -18.30 -2.23 -0.02
N LEU A 367 -18.04 -3.51 0.25
CA LEU A 367 -16.91 -3.94 1.08
C LEU A 367 -15.57 -3.98 0.32
N MET A 368 -15.54 -3.93 -1.01
CA MET A 368 -14.29 -3.93 -1.77
C MET A 368 -13.41 -2.69 -1.52
N PRO A 369 -13.95 -1.45 -1.49
CA PRO A 369 -13.18 -0.27 -1.06
C PRO A 369 -12.60 -0.41 0.35
N LEU A 370 -13.33 -1.05 1.27
CA LEU A 370 -12.81 -1.32 2.61
C LEU A 370 -11.56 -2.22 2.54
N MET A 371 -11.56 -3.26 1.71
CA MET A 371 -10.36 -4.09 1.45
C MET A 371 -9.22 -3.30 0.84
N MET A 372 -9.51 -2.42 -0.12
CA MET A 372 -8.48 -1.62 -0.78
C MET A 372 -7.78 -0.68 0.19
N VAL A 373 -8.47 -0.19 1.22
CA VAL A 373 -7.89 0.67 2.26
C VAL A 373 -7.13 -0.15 3.30
N THR A 374 -7.65 -1.31 3.71
CA THR A 374 -7.03 -2.13 4.76
C THR A 374 -5.81 -2.90 4.27
N LEU A 375 -5.80 -3.38 3.02
CA LEU A 375 -4.70 -4.20 2.49
C LEU A 375 -3.34 -3.47 2.51
N PRO A 376 -3.22 -2.18 2.10
CA PRO A 376 -1.98 -1.42 2.28
C PRO A 376 -1.54 -1.27 3.75
N LEU A 377 -2.49 -1.10 4.69
CA LEU A 377 -2.17 -1.02 6.12
C LEU A 377 -1.61 -2.34 6.65
N VAL A 378 -2.10 -3.46 6.12
CA VAL A 378 -1.63 -4.81 6.44
C VAL A 378 -0.28 -5.12 5.76
N MET A 379 -0.04 -4.57 4.56
CA MET A 379 1.20 -4.74 3.79
C MET A 379 2.37 -3.91 4.31
N LEU A 380 2.11 -2.71 4.85
CA LEU A 380 3.16 -1.81 5.31
C LEU A 380 4.16 -2.48 6.28
N PRO A 381 3.72 -3.22 7.32
CA PRO A 381 4.60 -3.98 8.22
C PRO A 381 5.44 -5.09 7.57
N MET A 382 5.13 -5.49 6.32
CA MET A 382 5.88 -6.48 5.55
C MET A 382 7.11 -5.92 4.88
N LEU A 383 7.15 -4.60 4.67
CA LEU A 383 8.27 -3.95 4.04
C LEU A 383 9.54 -4.06 4.91
N PRO A 384 10.71 -4.26 4.29
CA PRO A 384 11.97 -4.23 5.02
C PRO A 384 12.18 -2.85 5.65
N GLY A 385 12.74 -2.82 6.87
CA GLY A 385 13.03 -1.57 7.59
C GLY A 385 11.86 -1.00 8.41
N THR A 386 10.63 -1.51 8.28
CA THR A 386 9.53 -1.07 9.16
C THR A 386 9.64 -1.76 10.52
N THR A 387 9.90 -0.98 11.55
CA THR A 387 9.99 -1.42 12.95
C THR A 387 8.88 -0.78 13.79
N LEU A 388 8.61 -1.36 14.96
CA LEU A 388 7.66 -0.80 15.91
C LEU A 388 8.26 0.47 16.54
N ASN A 389 7.70 1.62 16.20
CA ASN A 389 8.10 2.93 16.70
C ASN A 389 6.87 3.78 17.02
N ILE A 390 7.06 5.00 17.54
CA ILE A 390 5.95 5.89 17.92
C ILE A 390 5.02 6.12 16.72
N GLY A 391 5.55 6.51 15.56
CA GLY A 391 4.72 6.80 14.38
C GLY A 391 3.95 5.58 13.87
N THR A 392 4.62 4.46 13.66
CA THR A 392 4.00 3.21 13.15
C THR A 392 3.01 2.59 14.15
N SER A 393 3.21 2.78 15.45
CA SER A 393 2.25 2.36 16.49
C SER A 393 0.92 3.13 16.42
N LEU A 394 0.94 4.36 15.88
CA LEU A 394 -0.25 5.19 15.72
C LEU A 394 -1.04 4.89 14.43
N ILE A 395 -0.49 4.09 13.53
CA ILE A 395 -1.16 3.69 12.30
C ILE A 395 -2.19 2.59 12.64
N PRO A 396 -3.50 2.79 12.39
CA PRO A 396 -4.52 1.78 12.64
C PRO A 396 -4.18 0.48 11.91
N VAL A 397 -4.46 -0.65 12.56
CA VAL A 397 -4.19 -2.01 12.03
C VAL A 397 -2.69 -2.35 11.94
N SER A 398 -1.86 -1.51 11.31
CA SER A 398 -0.41 -1.72 11.21
C SER A 398 0.30 -1.72 12.57
N GLY A 399 -0.11 -0.85 13.49
CA GLY A 399 0.46 -0.82 14.85
C GLY A 399 0.24 -2.12 15.62
N MET A 400 -0.94 -2.74 15.49
CA MET A 400 -1.24 -4.05 16.10
C MET A 400 -0.41 -5.16 15.44
N PHE A 401 -0.27 -5.12 14.12
CA PHE A 401 0.60 -6.05 13.40
C PHE A 401 2.04 -5.98 13.92
N LEU A 402 2.63 -4.78 13.95
CA LEU A 402 4.02 -4.59 14.36
C LEU A 402 4.22 -4.93 15.84
N LEU A 403 3.22 -4.70 16.69
CA LEU A 403 3.22 -5.13 18.08
C LEU A 403 3.32 -6.66 18.17
N VAL A 404 2.47 -7.39 17.45
CA VAL A 404 2.51 -8.85 17.44
C VAL A 404 3.83 -9.35 16.85
N ARG A 405 4.30 -8.75 15.75
CA ARG A 405 5.60 -9.06 15.15
C ARG A 405 6.74 -8.89 16.16
N ALA A 406 6.78 -7.79 16.91
CA ALA A 406 7.79 -7.56 17.94
C ALA A 406 7.70 -8.61 19.08
N LEU A 407 6.49 -9.03 19.46
CA LEU A 407 6.29 -10.13 20.41
C LEU A 407 6.75 -11.48 19.84
N VAL A 408 6.54 -11.74 18.54
CA VAL A 408 7.01 -12.97 17.86
C VAL A 408 8.52 -13.00 17.77
N GLU A 409 9.15 -11.85 17.49
CA GLU A 409 10.60 -11.67 17.45
C GLU A 409 11.25 -11.72 18.85
N GLY A 410 10.45 -11.84 19.93
CA GLY A 410 10.93 -11.92 21.32
C GLY A 410 11.33 -10.57 21.93
N GLN A 411 11.00 -9.45 21.27
CA GLN A 411 11.30 -8.09 21.72
C GLN A 411 10.25 -7.58 22.73
N TYR A 412 10.09 -8.28 23.85
CA TYR A 412 9.05 -7.98 24.84
C TYR A 412 9.16 -6.59 25.46
N GLY A 413 10.38 -6.10 25.71
CA GLY A 413 10.61 -4.77 26.28
C GLY A 413 10.11 -3.65 25.36
N THR A 414 10.47 -3.72 24.08
CA THR A 414 10.00 -2.80 23.04
C THR A 414 8.48 -2.91 22.89
N ALA A 415 7.94 -4.12 22.78
CA ALA A 415 6.50 -4.34 22.61
C ALA A 415 5.69 -3.73 23.77
N LEU A 416 6.08 -3.99 25.02
CA LEU A 416 5.37 -3.52 26.21
C LEU A 416 5.28 -1.98 26.27
N PHE A 417 6.33 -1.27 25.85
CA PHE A 417 6.34 0.18 25.79
C PHE A 417 5.29 0.74 24.83
N TYR A 418 5.04 0.08 23.70
CA TYR A 418 4.09 0.52 22.68
C TYR A 418 2.66 -0.01 22.85
N VAL A 419 2.41 -0.99 23.72
CA VAL A 419 1.06 -1.53 24.00
C VAL A 419 0.02 -0.42 24.28
N PRO A 420 0.28 0.59 25.14
CA PRO A 420 -0.72 1.61 25.43
C PRO A 420 -1.10 2.45 24.21
N MET A 421 -0.12 2.77 23.34
CA MET A 421 -0.36 3.54 22.11
C MET A 421 -1.22 2.74 21.14
N VAL A 422 -0.83 1.50 20.87
CA VAL A 422 -1.56 0.60 19.97
C VAL A 422 -2.97 0.30 20.47
N ALA A 423 -3.13 0.05 21.78
CA ALA A 423 -4.42 -0.21 22.40
C ALA A 423 -5.33 1.02 22.34
N THR A 424 -4.78 2.23 22.55
CA THR A 424 -5.55 3.49 22.46
C THR A 424 -6.05 3.73 21.04
N VAL A 425 -5.18 3.59 20.03
CA VAL A 425 -5.56 3.78 18.63
C VAL A 425 -6.58 2.72 18.19
N THR A 426 -6.30 1.43 18.48
CA THR A 426 -7.22 0.34 18.12
C THR A 426 -8.56 0.50 18.82
N GLY A 427 -8.57 0.86 20.11
CA GLY A 427 -9.78 1.11 20.88
C GLY A 427 -10.59 2.31 20.35
N CYS A 428 -9.92 3.40 19.96
CA CYS A 428 -10.56 4.56 19.34
C CYS A 428 -11.19 4.21 17.99
N CYS A 429 -10.45 3.50 17.13
CA CYS A 429 -10.95 3.03 15.83
C CYS A 429 -12.16 2.11 16.02
N LEU A 430 -12.10 1.17 16.97
CA LEU A 430 -13.21 0.27 17.29
C LEU A 430 -14.43 1.05 17.78
N TRP A 431 -14.23 2.00 18.69
CA TRP A 431 -15.31 2.84 19.20
C TRP A 431 -15.98 3.65 18.09
N LEU A 432 -15.20 4.25 17.19
CA LEU A 432 -15.69 4.98 16.03
C LEU A 432 -16.46 4.06 15.07
N ALA A 433 -15.91 2.89 14.74
CA ALA A 433 -16.53 1.93 13.84
C ALA A 433 -17.85 1.39 14.42
N ALA A 434 -17.88 1.01 15.70
CA ALA A 434 -19.10 0.54 16.36
C ALA A 434 -20.17 1.64 16.46
N ARG A 435 -19.75 2.89 16.73
CA ARG A 435 -20.65 4.05 16.72
C ARG A 435 -21.21 4.33 15.33
N TRP A 436 -20.39 4.16 14.29
CA TRP A 436 -20.83 4.32 12.90
C TRP A 436 -21.83 3.23 12.51
N ALA A 437 -21.53 1.95 12.79
CA ALA A 437 -22.45 0.84 12.58
C ALA A 437 -23.81 1.09 13.25
N ARG A 438 -23.80 1.51 14.52
CA ARG A 438 -25.04 1.84 15.24
C ARG A 438 -25.84 2.96 14.58
N ARG A 439 -25.17 4.01 14.09
CA ARG A 439 -25.83 5.12 13.39
C ARG A 439 -26.50 4.68 12.09
N GLN A 440 -25.88 3.77 11.33
CA GLN A 440 -26.48 3.25 10.10
C GLN A 440 -27.78 2.49 10.36
N PHE A 441 -27.86 1.75 11.47
CA PHE A 441 -29.12 1.09 11.88
C PHE A 441 -30.13 2.08 12.49
N GLU A 442 -29.70 3.22 13.01
CA GLU A 442 -30.61 4.28 13.48
C GLU A 442 -31.22 5.07 12.30
N ASP A 443 -30.59 5.06 11.12
CA ASP A 443 -31.05 5.78 9.93
C ASP A 443 -32.02 4.95 9.08
N GLU A 444 -33.27 5.40 9.00
CA GLU A 444 -34.32 4.72 8.25
C GLU A 444 -34.12 4.81 6.74
N SER A 445 -33.49 5.89 6.24
CA SER A 445 -33.19 6.02 4.82
C SER A 445 -32.18 4.98 4.34
N VAL A 446 -31.26 4.57 5.21
CA VAL A 446 -30.27 3.53 4.93
C VAL A 446 -30.90 2.15 5.02
N LEU A 447 -31.76 1.92 6.02
CA LEU A 447 -32.43 0.63 6.21
C LEU A 447 -33.55 0.36 5.19
N PHE A 448 -34.25 1.38 4.72
CA PHE A 448 -35.47 1.25 3.92
C PHE A 448 -35.47 2.07 2.62
N GLY A 449 -34.40 2.80 2.30
CA GLY A 449 -34.34 3.57 1.06
C GLY A 449 -34.46 2.67 -0.17
N GLY A 450 -35.58 2.76 -0.89
CA GLY A 450 -35.84 2.04 -2.14
C GLY A 450 -34.76 2.31 -3.20
N GLY A 451 -34.48 1.40 -4.13
CA GLY A 451 -35.47 0.69 -4.95
C GLY A 451 -35.50 1.20 -6.39
N GLU A 452 -34.70 2.21 -6.75
CA GLU A 452 -34.53 2.62 -8.15
C GLU A 452 -33.32 1.93 -8.76
N GLN A 453 -33.58 1.08 -9.76
CA GLN A 453 -32.54 0.57 -10.65
C GLN A 453 -31.89 1.77 -11.33
N TRP A 454 -30.64 2.03 -10.96
CA TRP A 454 -29.88 3.13 -11.53
C TRP A 454 -29.70 2.93 -13.04
N GLU A 455 -30.40 3.72 -13.86
CA GLU A 455 -30.20 3.76 -15.30
C GLU A 455 -29.22 4.89 -15.67
N LEU A 456 -27.99 4.51 -16.03
CA LEU A 456 -26.91 5.44 -16.44
C LEU A 456 -27.40 6.48 -17.47
N GLY A 457 -28.20 6.07 -18.45
CA GLY A 457 -28.69 6.94 -19.53
C GLY A 457 -29.64 8.04 -19.04
N MET A 458 -30.54 7.72 -18.12
CA MET A 458 -31.45 8.71 -17.52
C MET A 458 -30.71 9.64 -16.56
N TRP A 459 -29.76 9.10 -15.79
CA TRP A 459 -28.93 9.86 -14.86
C TRP A 459 -28.05 10.91 -15.57
N VAL A 460 -27.38 10.54 -16.67
CA VAL A 460 -26.56 11.47 -17.49
C VAL A 460 -27.41 12.58 -18.10
N ARG A 461 -28.62 12.26 -18.59
CA ARG A 461 -29.54 13.26 -19.14
C ARG A 461 -30.00 14.26 -18.09
N HIS A 462 -30.33 13.81 -16.87
CA HIS A 462 -30.71 14.69 -15.76
C HIS A 462 -29.54 15.55 -15.28
N LEU A 463 -28.33 15.02 -15.21
CA LEU A 463 -27.13 15.79 -14.88
C LEU A 463 -26.89 16.97 -15.81
N TRP A 464 -27.16 16.79 -17.11
CA TRP A 464 -27.00 17.87 -18.08
C TRP A 464 -28.18 18.85 -18.08
N ARG A 465 -29.41 18.36 -17.86
CA ARG A 465 -30.63 19.17 -17.91
C ARG A 465 -30.85 19.99 -16.65
N ASP A 466 -30.65 19.40 -15.47
CA ASP A 466 -31.02 19.97 -14.18
C ASP A 466 -29.78 20.51 -13.44
N ARG A 467 -29.00 21.34 -14.15
CA ARG A 467 -27.80 21.96 -13.60
C ARG A 467 -28.14 22.88 -12.43
N GLN A 468 -27.48 22.64 -11.30
CA GLN A 468 -27.57 23.48 -10.12
C GLN A 468 -26.68 24.73 -10.26
N LEU A 469 -26.97 25.78 -9.50
CA LEU A 469 -26.16 27.03 -9.53
C LEU A 469 -24.68 26.78 -9.17
N ALA A 470 -24.43 25.85 -8.24
CA ALA A 470 -23.09 25.39 -7.86
C ALA A 470 -23.12 23.89 -7.54
N ALA A 471 -21.95 23.31 -7.25
CA ALA A 471 -21.79 21.89 -6.96
C ALA A 471 -22.73 21.37 -5.86
N THR A 472 -23.25 20.15 -6.02
CA THR A 472 -23.96 19.42 -4.96
C THR A 472 -22.98 18.63 -4.08
N PRO A 473 -23.38 18.18 -2.88
CA PRO A 473 -22.52 17.34 -2.05
C PRO A 473 -22.09 16.05 -2.76
N ALA A 474 -23.01 15.37 -3.45
CA ALA A 474 -22.70 14.17 -4.23
C ALA A 474 -21.65 14.44 -5.32
N GLN A 475 -21.77 15.57 -6.03
CA GLN A 475 -20.77 15.99 -7.03
C GLN A 475 -19.40 16.27 -6.38
N ALA A 476 -19.37 16.84 -5.18
CA ALA A 476 -18.13 17.07 -4.45
C ALA A 476 -17.44 15.77 -4.01
N TYR A 477 -18.20 14.81 -3.44
CA TYR A 477 -17.67 13.48 -3.11
C TYR A 477 -17.15 12.76 -4.36
N ALA A 478 -17.91 12.78 -5.45
CA ALA A 478 -17.51 12.16 -6.71
C ALA A 478 -16.23 12.79 -7.29
N CYS A 479 -16.15 14.13 -7.36
CA CYS A 479 -14.97 14.84 -7.83
C CYS A 479 -13.73 14.49 -7.01
N GLY A 480 -13.88 14.52 -5.68
CA GLY A 480 -12.84 14.12 -4.75
C GLY A 480 -12.37 12.69 -4.93
N ALA A 481 -13.30 11.74 -5.07
CA ALA A 481 -12.98 10.34 -5.31
C ALA A 481 -12.23 10.15 -6.64
N ILE A 482 -12.68 10.80 -7.72
CA ILE A 482 -12.01 10.76 -9.02
C ILE A 482 -10.57 11.28 -8.91
N ILE A 483 -10.36 12.43 -8.26
CA ILE A 483 -9.02 13.00 -8.04
C ILE A 483 -8.14 12.02 -7.25
N LEU A 484 -8.63 11.49 -6.12
CA LEU A 484 -7.82 10.60 -5.28
C LEU A 484 -7.47 9.27 -5.98
N VAL A 485 -8.43 8.68 -6.70
CA VAL A 485 -8.21 7.43 -7.45
C VAL A 485 -7.27 7.64 -8.63
N THR A 486 -7.46 8.71 -9.40
CA THR A 486 -6.56 9.02 -10.54
C THR A 486 -5.15 9.33 -10.07
N LEU A 487 -4.98 10.09 -8.99
CA LEU A 487 -3.67 10.33 -8.37
C LEU A 487 -3.01 9.05 -7.83
N PHE A 488 -3.79 8.11 -7.29
CA PHE A 488 -3.28 6.82 -6.85
C PHE A 488 -2.69 6.02 -8.01
N PHE A 489 -3.46 5.83 -9.10
CA PHE A 489 -2.97 5.10 -10.28
C PHE A 489 -1.83 5.84 -10.99
N ALA A 490 -1.89 7.17 -11.05
CA ALA A 490 -0.81 8.01 -11.55
C ALA A 490 0.52 7.74 -10.84
N ARG A 491 0.50 7.59 -9.51
CA ARG A 491 1.70 7.28 -8.73
C ARG A 491 2.27 5.90 -9.06
N LEU A 492 1.41 4.92 -9.32
CA LEU A 492 1.85 3.57 -9.70
C LEU A 492 2.56 3.54 -11.06
N THR A 493 2.28 4.51 -11.94
CA THR A 493 2.97 4.64 -13.24
C THR A 493 4.36 5.26 -13.12
N ILE A 494 4.72 5.86 -11.98
CA ILE A 494 6.03 6.46 -11.76
C ILE A 494 6.95 5.37 -11.20
N THR A 495 7.73 4.74 -12.08
CA THR A 495 8.66 3.66 -11.70
C THR A 495 10.08 4.16 -11.44
N GLU A 496 10.47 5.29 -12.06
CA GLU A 496 11.82 5.87 -11.93
C GLU A 496 11.74 7.39 -11.74
N MET A 497 12.68 7.93 -10.96
CA MET A 497 12.77 9.37 -10.74
C MET A 497 13.45 10.06 -11.92
N PRO A 498 12.82 11.08 -12.54
CA PRO A 498 13.41 11.75 -13.69
C PRO A 498 14.71 12.48 -13.35
N GLN A 499 15.69 12.37 -14.25
CA GLN A 499 17.02 13.00 -14.11
C GLN A 499 17.14 14.36 -14.81
N ASP A 500 16.13 14.74 -15.60
CA ASP A 500 16.10 15.99 -16.35
C ASP A 500 15.00 16.95 -15.86
N LEU A 501 15.24 18.25 -16.03
CA LEU A 501 14.27 19.31 -15.71
C LEU A 501 12.92 19.11 -16.40
N THR A 502 12.90 18.61 -17.64
CA THR A 502 11.66 18.32 -18.38
C THR A 502 10.87 17.17 -17.74
N GLY A 503 11.58 16.17 -17.22
CA GLY A 503 11.01 15.08 -16.47
C GLY A 503 10.44 15.53 -15.13
N ILE A 504 11.16 16.38 -14.39
CA ILE A 504 10.65 17.00 -13.15
C ILE A 504 9.43 17.87 -13.43
N ALA A 505 9.45 18.68 -14.49
CA ALA A 505 8.31 19.50 -14.87
C ALA A 505 7.07 18.63 -15.15
N LYS A 506 7.22 17.51 -15.88
CA LYS A 506 6.14 16.54 -16.09
C LYS A 506 5.65 15.91 -14.79
N LEU A 507 6.58 15.50 -13.92
CA LEU A 507 6.28 14.91 -12.62
C LEU A 507 5.46 15.85 -11.73
N VAL A 508 5.76 17.15 -11.77
CA VAL A 508 5.04 18.18 -11.00
C VAL A 508 3.73 18.57 -11.69
N MET A 509 3.69 18.74 -13.02
CA MET A 509 2.49 19.17 -13.75
C MET A 509 1.40 18.09 -13.79
N MET A 510 1.77 16.81 -13.88
CA MET A 510 0.82 15.72 -14.05
C MET A 510 -0.19 15.62 -12.89
N PRO A 511 0.22 15.64 -11.60
CA PRO A 511 -0.72 15.75 -10.49
C PRO A 511 -1.63 16.98 -10.58
N GLN A 512 -1.10 18.14 -10.99
CA GLN A 512 -1.87 19.38 -11.07
C GLN A 512 -2.97 19.31 -12.13
N VAL A 513 -2.68 18.69 -13.27
CA VAL A 513 -3.69 18.40 -14.31
C VAL A 513 -4.74 17.44 -13.77
N LEU A 514 -4.35 16.35 -13.12
CA LEU A 514 -5.29 15.36 -12.56
C LEU A 514 -6.17 15.91 -11.45
N ILE A 515 -5.72 16.93 -10.72
CA ILE A 515 -6.50 17.61 -9.69
C ILE A 515 -7.47 18.61 -10.31
N VAL A 516 -7.00 19.49 -11.19
CA VAL A 516 -7.82 20.59 -11.72
C VAL A 516 -8.79 20.14 -12.80
N PHE A 517 -8.42 19.13 -13.61
CA PHE A 517 -9.21 18.68 -14.75
C PHE A 517 -10.60 18.15 -14.36
N PRO A 518 -10.74 17.20 -13.41
CA PRO A 518 -12.06 16.73 -12.97
C PRO A 518 -12.90 17.88 -12.40
N ALA A 519 -12.30 18.78 -11.61
CA ALA A 519 -13.00 19.90 -11.02
C ALA A 519 -13.53 20.88 -12.08
N LEU A 520 -12.74 21.21 -13.11
CA LEU A 520 -13.17 22.11 -14.19
C LEU A 520 -14.21 21.45 -15.12
N VAL A 521 -14.02 20.17 -15.46
CA VAL A 521 -15.00 19.41 -16.27
C VAL A 521 -16.33 19.33 -15.54
N MET A 522 -16.34 18.98 -14.26
CA MET A 522 -17.57 18.90 -13.47
C MET A 522 -18.19 20.29 -13.25
N ALA A 523 -17.39 21.33 -12.99
CA ALA A 523 -17.90 22.70 -12.88
C ALA A 523 -18.57 23.17 -14.19
N THR A 524 -17.97 22.91 -15.34
CA THR A 524 -18.49 23.34 -16.66
C THR A 524 -19.69 22.51 -17.13
N MET A 525 -19.70 21.20 -16.88
CA MET A 525 -20.75 20.29 -17.33
C MET A 525 -21.95 20.24 -16.38
N MET A 526 -21.74 20.37 -15.07
CA MET A 526 -22.75 20.03 -14.05
C MET A 526 -23.29 21.25 -13.29
N THR A 527 -22.72 22.45 -13.48
CA THR A 527 -23.17 23.68 -12.81
C THR A 527 -23.53 24.79 -13.80
N LYS A 528 -24.38 25.73 -13.37
CA LYS A 528 -24.77 26.91 -14.16
C LYS A 528 -23.75 28.04 -14.08
N SER A 529 -23.04 28.17 -12.96
CA SER A 529 -22.07 29.25 -12.73
C SER A 529 -20.74 28.69 -12.24
N ILE A 530 -19.75 28.64 -13.14
CA ILE A 530 -18.38 28.22 -12.83
C ILE A 530 -17.79 29.11 -11.73
N ARG A 531 -18.08 30.41 -11.76
CA ARG A 531 -17.56 31.38 -10.80
C ARG A 531 -18.06 31.12 -9.38
N GLN A 532 -19.37 30.83 -9.22
CA GLN A 532 -19.95 30.47 -7.92
C GLN A 532 -19.47 29.09 -7.48
N SER A 533 -19.43 28.11 -8.40
CA SER A 533 -19.00 26.75 -8.08
C SER A 533 -17.53 26.65 -7.67
N LEU A 534 -16.66 27.47 -8.24
CA LEU A 534 -15.24 27.55 -7.88
C LEU A 534 -14.95 28.63 -6.83
N ARG A 535 -15.98 29.36 -6.36
CA ARG A 535 -15.88 30.43 -5.34
C ARG A 535 -14.84 31.50 -5.68
N ILE A 536 -14.79 31.91 -6.96
CA ILE A 536 -13.89 32.96 -7.45
C ILE A 536 -14.57 34.32 -7.26
N ARG A 537 -14.38 34.90 -6.07
CA ARG A 537 -14.88 36.23 -5.71
C ARG A 537 -13.74 37.12 -5.23
N MET A 538 -13.72 38.38 -5.64
CA MET A 538 -12.76 39.34 -5.07
C MET A 538 -13.18 39.64 -3.62
N PRO A 539 -12.35 39.33 -2.62
CA PRO A 539 -12.64 39.67 -1.23
C PRO A 539 -12.37 41.17 -0.98
N HIS A 540 -12.68 41.66 0.21
CA HIS A 540 -12.33 43.02 0.60
C HIS A 540 -10.82 43.24 0.47
N TRP A 541 -10.39 44.37 -0.08
CA TRP A 541 -9.00 44.61 -0.48
C TRP A 541 -7.97 44.42 0.66
N THR A 542 -8.36 44.65 1.93
CA THR A 542 -7.50 44.43 3.11
C THR A 542 -7.14 42.96 3.33
N THR A 543 -7.95 42.03 2.82
CA THR A 543 -7.71 40.59 2.99
C THR A 543 -6.53 40.08 2.16
N LEU A 544 -6.17 40.76 1.07
CA LEU A 544 -5.07 40.36 0.19
C LEU A 544 -3.67 40.56 0.83
N PRO A 545 -3.30 41.77 1.31
CA PRO A 545 -2.01 41.94 1.98
C PRO A 545 -1.94 41.14 3.28
N LEU A 546 -3.08 40.98 3.98
CA LEU A 546 -3.13 40.16 5.19
C LEU A 546 -2.97 38.67 4.89
N ALA A 547 -3.46 38.17 3.75
CA ALA A 547 -3.25 36.80 3.30
C ALA A 547 -1.76 36.53 3.04
N VAL A 548 -1.04 37.47 2.42
CA VAL A 548 0.41 37.37 2.23
C VAL A 548 1.14 37.42 3.58
N LEU A 549 0.79 38.37 4.46
CA LEU A 549 1.37 38.46 5.81
C LEU A 549 1.15 37.17 6.61
N PHE A 550 -0.06 36.63 6.56
CA PHE A 550 -0.39 35.35 7.19
C PHE A 550 0.44 34.22 6.60
N GLY A 551 0.56 34.11 5.28
CA GLY A 551 1.41 33.11 4.62
C GLY A 551 2.87 33.16 5.06
N VAL A 552 3.46 34.37 5.12
CA VAL A 552 4.85 34.56 5.58
C VAL A 552 5.03 34.18 7.05
N THR A 553 4.08 34.56 7.91
CA THR A 553 4.20 34.34 9.35
C THR A 553 3.78 32.94 9.81
N LEU A 554 2.94 32.26 9.03
CA LEU A 554 2.55 30.86 9.25
C LEU A 554 3.64 29.87 8.84
N HIS A 555 4.46 30.22 7.84
CA HIS A 555 5.48 29.32 7.27
C HIS A 555 6.49 28.77 8.32
N PRO A 556 7.03 29.56 9.27
CA PRO A 556 7.87 29.01 10.34
C PRO A 556 7.17 27.95 11.20
N SER A 557 5.89 28.15 11.53
CA SER A 557 5.10 27.16 12.26
C SER A 557 4.84 25.90 11.43
N TYR A 558 4.64 26.06 10.11
CA TYR A 558 4.52 24.94 9.18
C TYR A 558 5.81 24.11 9.10
N VAL A 559 6.99 24.76 8.97
CA VAL A 559 8.30 24.08 8.97
C VAL A 559 8.55 23.36 10.30
N MET A 560 8.21 23.98 11.43
CA MET A 560 8.30 23.35 12.75
C MET A 560 7.41 22.11 12.84
N LEU A 561 6.16 22.19 12.37
CA LEU A 561 5.23 21.07 12.31
C LEU A 561 5.78 19.93 11.43
N SER A 562 6.29 20.23 10.24
CA SER A 562 6.91 19.24 9.36
C SER A 562 8.11 18.55 10.02
N LYS A 563 8.95 19.28 10.77
CA LYS A 563 10.07 18.69 11.52
C LYS A 563 9.59 17.76 12.63
N MET A 564 8.54 18.13 13.37
CA MET A 564 7.92 17.27 14.37
C MET A 564 7.34 16.00 13.75
N ILE A 565 6.66 16.12 12.60
CA ILE A 565 6.11 14.98 11.87
C ILE A 565 7.23 14.05 11.39
N ASN A 566 8.31 14.59 10.81
CA ASN A 566 9.46 13.79 10.35
C ASN A 566 10.19 13.09 11.51
N HIS A 567 10.18 13.67 12.71
CA HIS A 567 10.70 13.00 13.89
C HIS A 567 9.84 11.80 14.33
N VAL A 568 8.51 11.92 14.21
CA VAL A 568 7.57 10.84 14.54
C VAL A 568 7.53 9.77 13.44
N TYR A 569 7.65 10.18 12.17
CA TYR A 569 7.60 9.34 10.97
C TYR A 569 8.89 9.54 10.15
N PRO A 570 10.03 8.94 10.56
CA PRO A 570 11.30 9.11 9.88
C PRO A 570 11.26 8.52 8.46
N VAL A 571 11.91 9.22 7.53
CA VAL A 571 12.10 8.76 6.15
C VAL A 571 13.22 7.72 6.15
N SER A 572 13.02 6.59 5.48
CA SER A 572 14.08 5.57 5.38
C SER A 572 15.28 6.09 4.59
N GLU A 573 16.48 5.64 4.91
CA GLU A 573 17.72 6.03 4.20
C GLU A 573 17.60 5.79 2.69
N GLN A 574 17.00 4.67 2.30
CA GLN A 574 16.72 4.33 0.90
C GLN A 574 15.81 5.37 0.23
N THR A 575 14.74 5.82 0.91
CA THR A 575 13.84 6.84 0.37
C THR A 575 14.53 8.19 0.29
N ALA A 576 15.33 8.54 1.30
CA ALA A 576 16.11 9.78 1.29
C ALA A 576 17.14 9.79 0.13
N ALA A 577 17.83 8.67 -0.10
CA ALA A 577 18.74 8.50 -1.23
C ALA A 577 18.01 8.62 -2.58
N ALA A 578 16.80 8.06 -2.69
CA ALA A 578 15.98 8.16 -3.90
C ALA A 578 15.49 9.61 -4.19
N MET A 579 15.35 10.46 -3.17
CA MET A 579 14.95 11.87 -3.31
C MET A 579 16.13 12.81 -3.60
N LYS A 580 17.37 12.37 -3.37
CA LYS A 580 18.57 13.21 -3.55
C LYS A 580 18.72 13.78 -4.97
N PRO A 581 18.58 12.99 -6.06
CA PRO A 581 18.67 13.54 -7.43
C PRO A 581 17.60 14.58 -7.74
N PHE A 582 16.41 14.43 -7.15
CA PHE A 582 15.31 15.38 -7.30
C PHE A 582 15.62 16.71 -6.59
N ALA A 583 16.17 16.65 -5.37
CA ALA A 583 16.58 17.83 -4.62
C ALA A 583 17.71 18.61 -5.32
N GLU A 584 18.74 17.92 -5.83
CA GLU A 584 19.86 18.54 -6.54
C GLU A 584 19.43 19.25 -7.84
N GLN A 585 18.49 18.66 -8.58
CA GLN A 585 17.92 19.30 -9.77
C GLN A 585 17.07 20.52 -9.43
N ILE A 586 16.30 20.49 -8.34
CA ILE A 586 15.55 21.66 -7.88
C ILE A 586 16.51 22.78 -7.48
N ALA A 587 17.61 22.45 -6.79
CA ALA A 587 18.62 23.42 -6.39
C ALA A 587 19.27 24.10 -7.60
N SER A 588 19.59 23.34 -8.65
CA SER A 588 20.23 23.84 -9.87
C SER A 588 19.30 24.54 -10.88
N ALA A 589 17.98 24.32 -10.81
CA ALA A 589 17.03 24.94 -11.73
C ALA A 589 16.91 26.47 -11.55
N PRO A 590 16.45 27.24 -12.56
CA PRO A 590 16.16 28.66 -12.39
C PRO A 590 15.12 28.91 -11.28
N TRP A 591 15.38 29.89 -10.40
CA TRP A 591 14.50 30.14 -9.24
C TRP A 591 13.05 30.42 -9.66
N ALA A 592 12.86 31.24 -10.69
CA ALA A 592 11.54 31.59 -11.20
C ALA A 592 10.78 30.36 -11.73
N THR A 593 11.45 29.40 -12.37
CA THR A 593 10.79 28.17 -12.85
C THR A 593 10.37 27.27 -11.71
N VAL A 594 11.20 27.16 -10.64
CA VAL A 594 10.86 26.39 -9.45
C VAL A 594 9.66 27.00 -8.73
N VAL A 595 9.64 28.32 -8.52
CA VAL A 595 8.50 29.02 -7.90
C VAL A 595 7.23 28.88 -8.76
N LEU A 596 7.34 28.98 -10.08
CA LEU A 596 6.19 28.79 -10.98
C LEU A 596 5.61 27.38 -10.87
N LEU A 597 6.45 26.35 -10.99
CA LEU A 597 6.03 24.95 -11.05
C LEU A 597 5.64 24.38 -9.69
N MET A 598 6.35 24.74 -8.62
CA MET A 598 6.19 24.13 -7.29
C MET A 598 5.43 25.01 -6.27
N ALA A 599 5.25 26.31 -6.56
CA ALA A 599 4.48 27.19 -5.68
C ALA A 599 3.20 27.72 -6.33
N LEU A 600 3.31 28.40 -7.48
CA LEU A 600 2.16 29.07 -8.09
C LEU A 600 1.16 28.09 -8.70
N LEU A 601 1.65 27.15 -9.53
CA LEU A 601 0.79 26.20 -10.21
C LEU A 601 -0.01 25.31 -9.22
N PRO A 602 0.61 24.69 -8.19
CA PRO A 602 -0.13 23.94 -7.18
C PRO A 602 -1.11 24.80 -6.40
N ALA A 603 -0.71 26.00 -5.99
CA ALA A 603 -1.59 26.90 -5.25
C ALA A 603 -2.87 27.26 -6.01
N ILE A 604 -2.82 27.35 -7.34
CA ILE A 604 -4.01 27.62 -8.15
C ILE A 604 -4.82 26.33 -8.35
N CYS A 605 -4.20 25.27 -8.86
CA CYS A 605 -4.89 24.04 -9.24
C CYS A 605 -5.55 23.36 -8.04
N GLU A 606 -4.84 23.27 -6.91
CA GLU A 606 -5.33 22.58 -5.73
C GLU A 606 -6.41 23.40 -5.01
N GLU A 607 -6.28 24.72 -4.93
CA GLU A 607 -7.32 25.56 -4.30
C GLU A 607 -8.60 25.60 -5.14
N LEU A 608 -8.51 25.61 -6.47
CA LEU A 608 -9.68 25.52 -7.35
C LEU A 608 -10.46 24.21 -7.13
N ALA A 609 -9.75 23.08 -7.01
CA ALA A 609 -10.38 21.79 -6.80
C ALA A 609 -10.92 21.64 -5.36
N PHE A 610 -10.06 21.79 -4.36
CA PHE A 610 -10.40 21.46 -2.97
C PHE A 610 -11.23 22.55 -2.26
N ARG A 611 -10.88 23.83 -2.42
CA ARG A 611 -11.56 24.95 -1.73
C ARG A 611 -12.64 25.59 -2.60
N GLY A 612 -12.49 25.51 -3.92
CA GLY A 612 -13.50 25.89 -4.90
C GLY A 612 -14.60 24.82 -4.99
N PHE A 613 -14.41 23.84 -5.88
CA PHE A 613 -15.46 22.89 -6.27
C PHE A 613 -15.91 21.96 -5.13
N ILE A 614 -14.97 21.23 -4.50
CA ILE A 614 -15.31 20.20 -3.50
C ILE A 614 -15.87 20.85 -2.24
N PHE A 615 -15.17 21.83 -1.65
CA PHE A 615 -15.67 22.55 -0.47
C PHE A 615 -16.98 23.28 -0.74
N GLY A 616 -17.13 23.88 -1.93
CA GLY A 616 -18.36 24.55 -2.35
C GLY A 616 -19.59 23.64 -2.35
N GLY A 617 -19.43 22.37 -2.74
CA GLY A 617 -20.50 21.37 -2.63
C GLY A 617 -20.74 20.89 -1.19
N LEU A 618 -19.67 20.57 -0.45
CA LEU A 618 -19.79 20.00 0.90
C LEU A 618 -20.32 20.99 1.94
N VAL A 619 -20.06 22.29 1.79
CA VAL A 619 -20.53 23.31 2.75
C VAL A 619 -22.06 23.45 2.75
N ARG A 620 -22.74 22.89 1.74
CA ARG A 620 -24.21 22.85 1.62
C ARG A 620 -24.85 21.73 2.46
N GLU A 621 -24.09 20.75 2.93
CA GLU A 621 -24.59 19.76 3.90
C GLU A 621 -24.71 20.33 5.31
N LYS A 622 -25.42 19.61 6.18
CA LYS A 622 -25.51 19.94 7.62
C LYS A 622 -24.12 19.79 8.27
N GLY A 623 -23.48 20.93 8.52
CA GLY A 623 -22.28 21.04 9.35
C GLY A 623 -21.08 21.61 8.60
N LYS A 624 -21.01 22.94 8.48
CA LYS A 624 -19.94 23.68 7.78
C LYS A 624 -18.52 23.29 8.22
N LEU A 625 -18.32 22.99 9.51
CA LEU A 625 -17.02 22.54 10.02
C LEU A 625 -16.64 21.14 9.53
N ARG A 626 -17.62 20.26 9.27
CA ARG A 626 -17.36 18.94 8.66
C ARG A 626 -16.82 19.10 7.24
N ALA A 627 -17.37 20.04 6.46
CA ALA A 627 -16.87 20.35 5.14
C ALA A 627 -15.40 20.81 5.18
N VAL A 628 -15.04 21.68 6.14
CA VAL A 628 -13.64 22.13 6.34
C VAL A 628 -12.71 20.95 6.63
N VAL A 629 -13.08 20.09 7.58
CA VAL A 629 -12.24 18.95 7.97
C VAL A 629 -12.12 17.92 6.85
N LEU A 630 -13.23 17.59 6.19
CA LEU A 630 -13.26 16.58 5.14
C LEU A 630 -12.43 17.01 3.92
N THR A 631 -12.58 18.26 3.45
CA THR A 631 -11.77 18.74 2.32
C THR A 631 -10.29 18.87 2.66
N ALA A 632 -9.97 19.25 3.90
CA ALA A 632 -8.59 19.29 4.38
C ALA A 632 -7.93 17.90 4.38
N ILE A 633 -8.66 16.86 4.81
CA ILE A 633 -8.15 15.48 4.77
C ILE A 633 -7.97 15.00 3.33
N MET A 634 -8.94 15.27 2.44
CA MET A 634 -8.83 14.91 1.02
C MET A 634 -7.62 15.59 0.35
N PHE A 635 -7.39 16.86 0.68
CA PHE A 635 -6.21 17.63 0.27
C PHE A 635 -4.91 17.06 0.85
N GLY A 636 -4.92 16.56 2.09
CA GLY A 636 -3.77 15.84 2.64
C GLY A 636 -3.46 14.56 1.86
N ILE A 637 -4.44 13.68 1.69
CA ILE A 637 -4.29 12.38 1.01
C ILE A 637 -3.81 12.55 -0.43
N SER A 638 -4.19 13.64 -1.11
CA SER A 638 -3.75 13.92 -2.48
C SER A 638 -2.24 14.15 -2.62
N HIS A 639 -1.46 14.24 -1.54
CA HIS A 639 0.01 14.36 -1.58
C HIS A 639 0.75 13.01 -1.58
N GLY A 640 0.14 11.93 -1.07
CA GLY A 640 0.66 10.56 -1.19
C GLY A 640 1.83 10.18 -0.31
N VAL A 641 2.58 11.15 0.19
CA VAL A 641 3.58 10.94 1.23
C VAL A 641 2.93 11.19 2.58
N LEU A 642 3.05 10.25 3.52
CA LEU A 642 2.37 10.32 4.83
C LEU A 642 2.70 11.61 5.59
N GLN A 643 3.98 11.97 5.68
CA GLN A 643 4.45 13.15 6.41
C GLN A 643 3.85 14.44 5.83
N GLN A 644 3.90 14.57 4.50
CA GLN A 644 3.31 15.71 3.80
C GLN A 644 1.79 15.72 3.92
N SER A 645 1.15 14.54 3.90
CA SER A 645 -0.32 14.43 3.98
C SER A 645 -0.85 14.95 5.32
N ILE A 646 -0.14 14.68 6.43
CA ILE A 646 -0.48 15.18 7.77
C ILE A 646 -0.29 16.71 7.81
N ALA A 647 0.87 17.21 7.38
CA ALA A 647 1.16 18.65 7.40
C ALA A 647 0.19 19.46 6.52
N ALA A 648 -0.08 18.96 5.30
CA ALA A 648 -1.01 19.56 4.36
C ALA A 648 -2.46 19.53 4.87
N SER A 649 -2.88 18.48 5.59
CA SER A 649 -4.20 18.44 6.22
C SER A 649 -4.37 19.53 7.28
N VAL A 650 -3.35 19.75 8.14
CA VAL A 650 -3.40 20.80 9.16
C VAL A 650 -3.46 22.20 8.53
N MET A 651 -2.60 22.47 7.55
CA MET A 651 -2.67 23.69 6.73
C MET A 651 -4.05 23.84 6.08
N GLY A 652 -4.57 22.73 5.57
CA GLY A 652 -5.84 22.69 4.86
C GLY A 652 -7.05 23.03 5.71
N ILE A 653 -7.02 22.77 7.02
CA ILE A 653 -8.05 23.21 7.97
C ILE A 653 -8.05 24.73 8.08
N ALA A 654 -6.87 25.36 8.16
CA ALA A 654 -6.76 26.82 8.22
C ALA A 654 -7.27 27.47 6.93
N LEU A 655 -6.87 26.96 5.76
CA LEU A 655 -7.36 27.45 4.46
C LEU A 655 -8.87 27.24 4.27
N GLY A 656 -9.39 26.09 4.71
CA GLY A 656 -10.83 25.81 4.67
C GLY A 656 -11.63 26.76 5.58
N TRP A 657 -11.11 27.07 6.77
CA TRP A 657 -11.71 28.07 7.66
C TRP A 657 -11.70 29.48 7.04
N ILE A 658 -10.60 29.90 6.42
CA ILE A 658 -10.51 31.20 5.74
C ILE A 658 -11.47 31.27 4.55
N THR A 659 -11.59 30.20 3.77
CA THR A 659 -12.56 30.09 2.65
C THR A 659 -14.00 30.15 3.15
N LEU A 660 -14.27 29.57 4.32
CA LEU A 660 -15.58 29.62 4.96
C LEU A 660 -15.97 31.04 5.39
N ARG A 661 -15.02 31.82 5.92
CA ARG A 661 -15.26 33.20 6.38
C ARG A 661 -15.28 34.22 5.24
N THR A 662 -14.33 34.13 4.32
CA THR A 662 -14.18 35.10 3.22
C THR A 662 -15.11 34.84 2.04
N GLY A 663 -15.58 33.60 1.87
CA GLY A 663 -16.38 33.22 0.70
C GLY A 663 -15.57 33.13 -0.61
N SER A 664 -14.24 33.24 -0.55
CA SER A 664 -13.36 33.32 -1.72
C SER A 664 -12.16 32.39 -1.57
N ILE A 665 -11.70 31.83 -2.70
CA ILE A 665 -10.44 31.06 -2.75
C ILE A 665 -9.20 31.94 -2.90
N ILE A 666 -9.33 33.22 -3.29
CA ILE A 666 -8.18 34.10 -3.61
C ILE A 666 -7.23 34.28 -2.41
N PRO A 667 -7.71 34.57 -1.18
CA PRO A 667 -6.83 34.61 -0.01
C PRO A 667 -6.07 33.30 0.20
N CYS A 668 -6.73 32.16 -0.04
CA CYS A 668 -6.15 30.83 0.15
C CYS A 668 -5.08 30.53 -0.90
N ILE A 669 -5.29 30.91 -2.17
CA ILE A 669 -4.27 30.84 -3.23
C ILE A 669 -3.04 31.65 -2.82
N LEU A 670 -3.21 32.87 -2.30
CA LEU A 670 -2.09 33.71 -1.87
C LEU A 670 -1.32 33.10 -0.69
N ILE A 671 -2.03 32.59 0.33
CA ILE A 671 -1.41 31.95 1.50
C ILE A 671 -0.63 30.69 1.06
N HIS A 672 -1.26 29.84 0.25
CA HIS A 672 -0.66 28.60 -0.25
C HIS A 672 0.55 28.89 -1.15
N PHE A 673 0.43 29.81 -2.10
CA PHE A 673 1.55 30.27 -2.93
C PHE A 673 2.71 30.78 -2.07
N THR A 674 2.43 31.65 -1.10
CA THR A 674 3.46 32.22 -0.22
C THR A 674 4.17 31.13 0.59
N ASN A 675 3.42 30.18 1.15
CA ASN A 675 3.98 29.05 1.89
C ASN A 675 4.89 28.18 1.03
N ASN A 676 4.45 27.84 -0.18
CA ASN A 676 5.24 26.98 -1.07
C ASN A 676 6.46 27.74 -1.64
N ALA A 677 6.29 29.01 -2.00
CA ALA A 677 7.36 29.86 -2.50
C ALA A 677 8.48 30.03 -1.46
N LEU A 678 8.13 30.23 -0.18
CA LEU A 678 9.10 30.26 0.92
C LEU A 678 9.77 28.90 1.11
N SER A 679 9.00 27.80 1.04
CA SER A 679 9.53 26.44 1.22
C SER A 679 10.60 26.09 0.19
N VAL A 680 10.38 26.41 -1.09
CA VAL A 680 11.35 26.14 -2.17
C VAL A 680 12.49 27.16 -2.25
N SER A 681 12.36 28.30 -1.56
CA SER A 681 13.38 29.37 -1.57
C SER A 681 14.27 29.36 -0.33
N LEU A 682 13.91 28.62 0.73
CA LEU A 682 14.58 28.68 2.04
C LEU A 682 16.08 28.37 1.98
N GLU A 683 16.45 27.34 1.21
CA GLU A 683 17.83 26.92 0.99
C GLU A 683 18.63 28.01 0.26
N ARG A 684 18.11 28.51 -0.87
CA ARG A 684 18.74 29.58 -1.65
C ARG A 684 18.88 30.89 -0.87
N ILE A 685 17.89 31.25 -0.03
CA ILE A 685 17.97 32.43 0.83
C ILE A 685 19.12 32.26 1.84
N THR A 686 19.27 31.07 2.41
CA THR A 686 20.33 30.77 3.37
C THR A 686 21.71 30.79 2.70
N GLU A 687 21.84 30.24 1.50
CA GLU A 687 23.09 30.22 0.71
C GLU A 687 23.48 31.59 0.15
N SER A 688 22.51 32.50 -0.06
CA SER A 688 22.77 33.83 -0.61
C SER A 688 23.72 34.69 0.23
N GLY A 689 23.95 34.33 1.49
CA GLY A 689 24.83 35.07 2.40
C GLY A 689 24.30 36.46 2.76
N TRP A 690 23.02 36.75 2.49
CA TRP A 690 22.39 38.02 2.88
C TRP A 690 22.47 38.20 4.41
N ALA A 691 23.08 39.29 4.87
CA ALA A 691 23.31 39.54 6.29
C ALA A 691 22.02 39.56 7.14
N GLY A 692 20.86 39.85 6.53
CA GLY A 692 19.56 39.75 7.19
C GLY A 692 19.04 38.32 7.35
N ALA A 693 19.49 37.37 6.53
CA ALA A 693 19.05 35.97 6.57
C ALA A 693 19.44 35.30 7.89
N SER A 694 20.66 35.55 8.39
CA SER A 694 21.16 34.97 9.65
C SER A 694 20.38 35.42 10.89
N VAL A 695 19.65 36.55 10.78
CA VAL A 695 18.74 37.00 11.85
C VAL A 695 17.56 36.05 11.96
N PHE A 696 17.01 35.57 10.85
CA PHE A 696 15.78 34.77 10.84
C PHE A 696 16.03 33.27 10.68
N LEU A 697 17.15 32.89 10.07
CA LEU A 697 17.47 31.53 9.65
C LEU A 697 18.78 31.06 10.29
N THR A 698 18.84 29.75 10.56
CA THR A 698 20.05 29.04 10.96
C THR A 698 20.18 27.78 10.12
N GLN A 699 21.41 27.43 9.73
CA GLN A 699 21.69 26.10 9.20
C GLN A 699 21.72 25.07 10.34
N THR A 700 21.16 23.90 10.07
CA THR A 700 21.23 22.71 10.93
C THR A 700 21.62 21.52 10.08
N ASP A 701 22.01 20.40 10.70
CA ASP A 701 22.38 19.16 10.00
C ASP A 701 21.24 18.60 9.12
N LEU A 702 20.00 19.01 9.39
CA LEU A 702 18.79 18.62 8.65
C LEU A 702 18.33 19.68 7.64
N GLY A 703 19.16 20.70 7.38
CA GLY A 703 18.87 21.81 6.47
C GLY A 703 18.57 23.15 7.16
N PRO A 704 18.15 24.17 6.39
CA PRO A 704 17.85 25.50 6.92
C PRO A 704 16.59 25.49 7.79
N SER A 705 16.63 26.19 8.92
CA SER A 705 15.51 26.30 9.85
C SER A 705 15.37 27.71 10.41
N TYR A 706 14.17 28.06 10.87
CA TYR A 706 13.91 29.35 11.49
C TYR A 706 14.46 29.42 12.91
N GLN A 707 15.01 30.60 13.26
CA GLN A 707 15.44 30.90 14.62
C GLN A 707 14.25 30.85 15.59
N PRO A 708 14.40 30.32 16.82
CA PRO A 708 13.29 30.14 17.76
C PRO A 708 12.51 31.42 18.07
N PHE A 709 13.20 32.56 18.20
CA PHE A 709 12.55 33.83 18.50
C PHE A 709 11.64 34.29 17.36
N TRP A 710 12.06 34.10 16.11
CA TRP A 710 11.25 34.47 14.94
C TRP A 710 10.03 33.58 14.83
N THR A 711 10.17 32.27 15.05
CA THR A 711 9.06 31.33 15.08
C THR A 711 7.99 31.73 16.11
N LEU A 712 8.41 32.21 17.28
CA LEU A 712 7.48 32.64 18.34
C LEU A 712 6.76 33.96 17.99
N ILE A 713 7.48 34.93 17.44
CA ILE A 713 6.89 36.20 16.97
C ILE A 713 5.93 35.95 15.80
N SER A 714 6.34 35.13 14.83
CA SER A 714 5.54 34.81 13.64
C SER A 714 4.28 34.05 14.02
N MET A 715 4.35 33.15 15.00
CA MET A 715 3.18 32.44 15.52
C MET A 715 2.16 33.40 16.18
N GLY A 716 2.64 34.43 16.89
CA GLY A 716 1.79 35.50 17.43
C GLY A 716 1.07 36.28 16.33
N ILE A 717 1.82 36.76 15.33
CA ILE A 717 1.26 37.50 14.18
C ILE A 717 0.29 36.64 13.37
N ALA A 718 0.65 35.39 13.10
CA ALA A 718 -0.21 34.45 12.38
C ALA A 718 -1.52 34.20 13.13
N THR A 719 -1.47 34.06 14.45
CA THR A 719 -2.66 33.93 15.30
C THR A 719 -3.55 35.18 15.22
N THR A 720 -2.97 36.38 15.28
CA THR A 720 -3.71 37.64 15.11
C THR A 720 -4.37 37.73 13.73
N CYS A 721 -3.66 37.37 12.66
CA CYS A 721 -4.21 37.34 11.31
C CYS A 721 -5.36 36.33 11.19
N LEU A 722 -5.21 35.14 11.77
CA LEU A 722 -6.25 34.10 11.77
C LEU A 722 -7.50 34.57 12.54
N LEU A 723 -7.32 35.25 13.68
CA LEU A 723 -8.42 35.85 14.43
C LEU A 723 -9.11 36.96 13.63
N TYR A 724 -8.37 37.80 12.90
CA TYR A 724 -8.94 38.79 12.00
C TYR A 724 -9.77 38.13 10.90
N PHE A 725 -9.27 37.10 10.21
CA PHE A 725 -10.08 36.34 9.25
C PHE A 725 -11.31 35.72 9.91
N GLY A 726 -11.20 35.37 11.19
CA GLY A 726 -12.33 35.03 12.04
C GLY A 726 -13.37 36.13 12.17
N THR A 727 -13.02 37.42 12.13
CA THR A 727 -13.98 38.54 12.18
C THR A 727 -14.54 38.95 10.82
N VAL A 728 -13.92 38.53 9.72
CA VAL A 728 -14.40 38.82 8.37
C VAL A 728 -15.71 38.06 8.13
N SER A 729 -16.79 38.82 8.00
CA SER A 729 -18.03 38.31 7.42
C SER A 729 -17.94 38.38 5.89
N PRO A 730 -18.53 37.43 5.15
CA PRO A 730 -18.63 37.57 3.70
C PRO A 730 -19.31 38.91 3.39
N ALA A 731 -18.71 39.70 2.50
CA ALA A 731 -19.22 41.03 2.15
C ALA A 731 -20.72 40.95 1.76
N THR A 732 -21.50 41.75 2.48
CA THR A 732 -22.96 41.78 2.59
C THR A 732 -23.71 41.97 1.26
N ASP A 733 -25.00 41.61 1.31
CA ASP A 733 -26.11 41.68 0.34
C ASP A 733 -26.32 40.54 -0.68
N GLU A 734 -25.30 40.04 -1.40
CA GLU A 734 -25.55 38.92 -2.33
C GLU A 734 -25.38 37.54 -1.69
N SER A 735 -24.51 37.40 -0.68
CA SER A 735 -24.31 36.10 -0.02
C SER A 735 -25.51 35.72 0.82
N GLU A 736 -26.22 36.67 1.45
CA GLU A 736 -27.48 36.31 2.10
C GLU A 736 -28.50 35.83 1.06
N SER A 737 -28.57 36.41 -0.14
CA SER A 737 -29.47 35.93 -1.21
C SER A 737 -29.13 34.53 -1.77
N GLU A 738 -27.87 34.09 -1.67
CA GLU A 738 -27.43 32.72 -2.00
C GLU A 738 -27.40 31.78 -0.77
N PHE A 739 -27.40 32.34 0.44
CA PHE A 739 -27.60 31.65 1.72
C PHE A 739 -29.06 31.70 2.19
N ILE A 740 -30.01 32.30 1.42
CA ILE A 740 -31.45 32.31 1.68
C ILE A 740 -31.86 30.85 1.71
N GLY A 741 -32.19 30.37 2.91
CA GLY A 741 -33.00 29.19 3.14
C GLY A 741 -32.49 27.91 2.51
N SER A 742 -32.34 26.89 3.34
CA SER A 742 -32.55 25.49 2.97
C SER A 742 -33.97 25.20 2.42
N HIS A 743 -34.56 26.12 1.66
CA HIS A 743 -35.94 26.15 1.16
C HIS A 743 -36.04 26.39 -0.36
N HIS A 744 -34.95 26.64 -1.08
CA HIS A 744 -34.93 26.08 -2.43
C HIS A 744 -34.86 24.58 -2.23
N ASP A 745 -36.01 23.91 -2.42
CA ASP A 745 -36.09 22.46 -2.44
C ASP A 745 -34.86 21.97 -3.18
N TYR A 746 -34.03 21.19 -2.47
CA TYR A 746 -33.07 20.35 -3.14
C TYR A 746 -33.92 19.54 -4.11
N VAL A 747 -33.97 19.98 -5.37
CA VAL A 747 -34.53 19.20 -6.45
C VAL A 747 -33.54 18.07 -6.57
N ASP A 748 -33.77 17.06 -5.75
CA ASP A 748 -33.08 15.81 -5.89
C ASP A 748 -33.38 15.36 -7.31
N PRO A 749 -32.38 15.27 -8.20
CA PRO A 749 -32.63 14.83 -9.57
C PRO A 749 -33.23 13.40 -9.58
N THR A 750 -33.17 12.69 -8.44
CA THR A 750 -33.88 11.42 -8.20
C THR A 750 -35.26 11.57 -7.54
N ALA A 751 -35.64 12.72 -6.94
CA ALA A 751 -37.00 12.88 -6.39
C ALA A 751 -38.10 12.84 -7.46
N SER A 752 -37.79 13.20 -8.70
CA SER A 752 -38.74 13.01 -9.80
C SER A 752 -38.85 11.56 -10.26
N LEU A 753 -37.82 10.74 -10.03
CA LEU A 753 -37.89 9.29 -10.25
C LEU A 753 -38.76 8.63 -9.16
N ALA A 754 -38.76 9.17 -7.93
CA ALA A 754 -39.62 8.70 -6.85
C ALA A 754 -41.13 8.95 -7.09
N SER A 755 -41.48 9.74 -8.12
CA SER A 755 -42.86 10.15 -8.44
C SER A 755 -43.37 9.68 -9.81
N ALA A 756 -42.61 8.87 -10.54
CA ALA A 756 -42.97 8.32 -11.85
C ALA A 756 -42.81 6.80 -11.84
#